data_AF-A0A484G313-F1
#
_entry.id   AF-A0A484G313-F1
#
_cell.length_a   1.000
_cell.length_b   1.000
_cell.length_c   1.000
_cell.angle_alpha   90.00
_cell.angle_beta   90.00
_cell.angle_gamma   90.00
#
_symmetry.space_group_name_H-M   'P 1'
#
loop_
_entity.id
_entity.type
_entity.pdbx_description
1 polymer ?
#
loop_
_entity_poly.entity_id
_entity_poly.type
_entity_poly.pdbx_seq_one_letter_code
_entity_poly.pdbx_strand_id
1 'polypeptide(L)'
;MVLHTDPTHFGSDDDQPLRLHYPSPATEWSEALPIGNGRLGAMVHGRTTTELLQLNEDSVWYGGPQDRTPKDALRHLSKLRELIRGERHAEAEALVREAFFATPASMRHYEPLGTCILEFGHADNEVEGYRRWLSIQDAMICVGYRWKDTDFRREAIASFPHDVLAVRVSSSKPSRFVVRLDRVSEIEWETNEFLDAIDAKDDMIILSATPGGRNSNRLSIALGVSCDDDDGSVEALGNALVVHSSSCTIFIGAKTTFRAEDPERAAVADVTAAMKLSWDALVQHHREDYRSLFGRTSLRMWPDANHMPTNERIKNARDPGLVALYHNYGRYLLISCSRNSAKALPATLQGVWNPSFAPPWGSKYTININLQMNYWPAGPCNLVECAAPVLELLERMADRGRKTAQLISARPMDALNNMATCEELHGRAAPILEGCIEFLLDFLIPSACGRYLVTNPSLSPENTFLSESGKVGILCEGSAIDMTIVRIAFEKFLWSTNIHEQRDHPLRSKVDEAMRKLPGLPVSAKRLPPPYRNEIGPETRQEGSAVRLHRHNVRLIGDPINISVGRRVAGSDMRTEAQECICDGNGFMVCDAFATGDCTTIRQDEHVNGRNFDCDCRALPTSRDEADANNNSIPSILFCSSNSNLVARPFYPLFLDVHHLPTTTVQHLSRASIYSDSVDHPQSVSSFPLYSFGTSYLRPHLNPTLAASRDPKQHHHNNNHSAYGIRTTITTTIMAEPPSSPPSEATSSEDALAWYKSQYEVLEGELAEFRESSKELEQELEKDIEAAEKRERSLQQKAESLQFEVEEWKTKYKQAKTEANIAQNTLEKEITTLRDTNRSLQLKLRDIEVANDDFERQARNTSSSLEDLESKYNVAIERAVMMEEEIKLGEQERETLRIEAQRLREELADLKIEAELLQDKIKKQEARHLSAISTDMSVMSSPTFDKNNAGSPGSTASSPLVTTPPDSEALPAAKKSDLVEPPSPPMSDVSASVPRRIGPQDLVEEETY
;
A
#
# COMPACT_ATOMS: atom_id res chain seq x y z
N MET A 1 37.79 8.45 6.36
CA MET A 1 38.58 7.28 6.80
C MET A 1 37.97 6.08 6.10
N VAL A 2 38.67 5.51 5.11
CA VAL A 2 38.09 4.46 4.24
C VAL A 2 38.25 3.11 4.92
N LEU A 3 37.16 2.38 5.08
CA LEU A 3 37.17 0.97 5.46
C LEU A 3 36.98 0.15 4.18
N HIS A 4 38.05 -0.49 3.71
CA HIS A 4 37.91 -1.60 2.76
C HIS A 4 37.23 -2.76 3.51
N THR A 5 36.02 -3.11 3.10
CA THR A 5 35.40 -4.39 3.46
C THR A 5 35.90 -5.46 2.49
N ASP A 6 36.71 -6.38 2.98
CA ASP A 6 37.18 -7.54 2.22
C ASP A 6 35.98 -8.38 1.73
N PRO A 7 35.89 -8.76 0.43
CA PRO A 7 34.76 -9.52 -0.08
C PRO A 7 34.60 -10.93 0.52
N THR A 8 35.61 -11.45 1.21
CA THR A 8 35.78 -12.89 1.44
C THR A 8 35.51 -13.38 2.87
N HIS A 9 34.90 -12.56 3.74
CA HIS A 9 34.56 -12.98 5.11
C HIS A 9 33.07 -12.83 5.47
N PHE A 10 32.42 -13.97 5.67
CA PHE A 10 31.13 -14.10 6.35
C PHE A 10 31.33 -13.91 7.87
N GLY A 11 31.66 -12.68 8.29
CA GLY A 11 31.68 -12.31 9.71
C GLY A 11 30.28 -12.38 10.34
N SER A 12 30.22 -12.65 11.65
CA SER A 12 28.99 -12.62 12.44
C SER A 12 28.46 -11.20 12.54
N ASP A 13 27.34 -10.93 11.85
CA ASP A 13 26.80 -9.59 11.59
C ASP A 13 25.33 -9.48 12.04
N ASP A 14 24.99 -10.26 13.07
CA ASP A 14 23.62 -10.48 13.56
C ASP A 14 23.20 -9.44 14.63
N ASP A 15 24.15 -8.70 15.22
CA ASP A 15 23.90 -7.60 16.16
C ASP A 15 23.67 -6.26 15.45
N GLN A 16 22.66 -6.21 14.55
CA GLN A 16 22.29 -4.99 13.84
C GLN A 16 20.81 -4.62 14.08
N PRO A 17 20.51 -3.67 14.98
CA PRO A 17 19.16 -3.38 15.45
C PRO A 17 18.27 -2.61 14.45
N LEU A 18 18.75 -2.38 13.23
CA LEU A 18 18.05 -1.69 12.14
C LEU A 18 17.93 -2.58 10.89
N ARG A 19 17.78 -3.90 11.12
CA ARG A 19 17.52 -4.89 10.07
C ARG A 19 16.19 -5.61 10.29
N LEU A 20 15.45 -5.81 9.21
CA LEU A 20 14.44 -6.85 9.12
C LEU A 20 15.10 -8.03 8.39
N HIS A 21 15.46 -9.09 9.10
CA HIS A 21 16.13 -10.28 8.55
C HIS A 21 15.32 -11.57 8.71
N TYR A 22 15.58 -12.53 7.80
CA TYR A 22 14.88 -13.81 7.69
C TYR A 22 15.84 -14.92 7.16
N PRO A 23 15.72 -16.17 7.67
CA PRO A 23 16.56 -17.31 7.26
C PRO A 23 16.02 -18.09 6.04
N SER A 24 14.97 -17.60 5.38
CA SER A 24 14.35 -18.26 4.21
C SER A 24 13.83 -17.22 3.20
N PRO A 25 13.69 -17.58 1.90
CA PRO A 25 12.96 -16.77 0.92
C PRO A 25 11.52 -16.46 1.34
N ALA A 26 10.93 -15.43 0.74
CA ALA A 26 9.51 -15.15 0.85
C ALA A 26 8.69 -16.09 -0.05
N THR A 27 7.80 -16.86 0.59
CA THR A 27 6.83 -17.72 -0.10
C THR A 27 5.74 -16.87 -0.72
N GLU A 28 5.10 -16.02 0.08
CA GLU A 28 4.02 -15.10 -0.27
C GLU A 28 4.44 -13.62 -0.28
N TRP A 29 3.53 -12.73 -0.69
CA TRP A 29 3.77 -11.28 -0.78
C TRP A 29 4.05 -10.63 0.57
N SER A 30 3.31 -11.01 1.62
CA SER A 30 3.44 -10.48 2.98
C SER A 30 4.82 -10.74 3.60
N GLU A 31 5.54 -11.76 3.11
CA GLU A 31 6.89 -12.09 3.55
C GLU A 31 7.98 -11.35 2.75
N ALA A 32 7.66 -10.77 1.58
CA ALA A 32 8.63 -10.09 0.73
C ALA A 32 9.06 -8.74 1.32
N LEU A 33 10.28 -8.30 0.98
CA LEU A 33 10.86 -7.06 1.53
C LEU A 33 10.60 -5.89 0.58
N PRO A 34 10.00 -4.77 1.06
CA PRO A 34 9.86 -3.56 0.24
C PRO A 34 11.20 -2.86 0.04
N ILE A 35 11.30 -2.20 -1.12
CA ILE A 35 12.13 -1.01 -1.38
C ILE A 35 11.31 0.01 -2.16
N GLY A 36 11.62 1.29 -2.00
CA GLY A 36 11.02 2.34 -2.82
C GLY A 36 11.77 3.66 -2.71
N ASN A 37 11.70 4.48 -3.76
CA ASN A 37 12.34 5.79 -3.84
C ASN A 37 11.35 6.95 -3.62
N GLY A 38 10.12 6.64 -3.20
CA GLY A 38 9.00 7.58 -3.09
C GLY A 38 8.16 7.74 -4.36
N ARG A 39 8.47 7.00 -5.44
CA ARG A 39 7.73 6.98 -6.71
C ARG A 39 7.71 5.58 -7.33
N LEU A 40 8.90 5.00 -7.54
CA LEU A 40 9.11 3.58 -7.83
C LEU A 40 9.13 2.79 -6.53
N GLY A 41 8.54 1.60 -6.56
CA GLY A 41 8.65 0.60 -5.51
C GLY A 41 8.88 -0.79 -6.08
N ALA A 42 9.46 -1.67 -5.28
CA ALA A 42 9.46 -3.11 -5.54
C ALA A 42 9.32 -3.91 -4.24
N MET A 43 8.72 -5.10 -4.35
CA MET A 43 8.69 -6.12 -3.29
C MET A 43 9.58 -7.28 -3.73
N VAL A 44 10.66 -7.53 -2.99
CA VAL A 44 11.72 -8.50 -3.33
C VAL A 44 11.55 -9.76 -2.50
N HIS A 45 11.39 -10.91 -3.16
CA HIS A 45 11.11 -12.16 -2.46
C HIS A 45 12.36 -12.84 -1.87
N GLY A 46 13.53 -12.70 -2.49
CA GLY A 46 14.76 -13.38 -2.07
C GLY A 46 14.88 -14.82 -2.57
N ARG A 47 14.14 -15.23 -3.61
CA ARG A 47 14.08 -16.64 -4.07
C ARG A 47 15.37 -17.06 -4.80
N THR A 48 15.79 -18.30 -4.62
CA THR A 48 17.11 -18.80 -5.08
C THR A 48 17.08 -19.27 -6.53
N THR A 49 16.24 -20.25 -6.87
CA THR A 49 15.90 -20.68 -8.24
C THR A 49 15.52 -19.51 -9.17
N THR A 50 14.44 -18.82 -8.83
CA THR A 50 13.83 -17.75 -9.65
C THR A 50 13.47 -16.58 -8.75
N GLU A 51 14.29 -15.53 -8.76
CA GLU A 51 14.05 -14.32 -7.97
C GLU A 51 12.86 -13.53 -8.54
N LEU A 52 12.06 -12.94 -7.66
CA LEU A 52 10.84 -12.22 -7.98
C LEU A 52 10.90 -10.81 -7.39
N LEU A 53 10.89 -9.80 -8.27
CA LEU A 53 10.70 -8.40 -7.92
C LEU A 53 9.37 -7.93 -8.52
N GLN A 54 8.31 -7.90 -7.72
CA GLN A 54 7.07 -7.26 -8.14
C GLN A 54 7.23 -5.75 -8.10
N LEU A 55 6.90 -5.07 -9.20
CA LEU A 55 7.23 -3.66 -9.43
C LEU A 55 6.00 -2.76 -9.34
N ASN A 56 6.23 -1.52 -8.90
CA ASN A 56 5.22 -0.49 -8.77
C ASN A 56 5.76 0.89 -9.19
N GLU A 57 4.87 1.71 -9.74
CA GLU A 57 5.10 3.14 -9.96
C GLU A 57 3.81 3.89 -9.62
N ASP A 58 3.91 4.88 -8.73
CA ASP A 58 2.80 5.56 -8.06
C ASP A 58 1.71 6.17 -8.98
N SER A 59 1.98 6.35 -10.28
CA SER A 59 1.08 6.95 -11.27
C SER A 59 0.44 5.97 -12.26
N VAL A 60 0.64 4.66 -12.04
CA VAL A 60 -0.02 3.55 -12.75
C VAL A 60 -1.41 3.27 -12.15
N TRP A 61 -2.46 3.84 -12.75
CA TRP A 61 -3.85 3.70 -12.28
C TRP A 61 -4.77 3.26 -13.42
N TYR A 62 -5.76 2.43 -13.09
CA TYR A 62 -6.86 2.02 -13.97
C TYR A 62 -7.64 3.24 -14.46
N GLY A 63 -7.40 3.65 -15.70
CA GLY A 63 -8.24 4.62 -16.40
C GLY A 63 -8.01 6.08 -16.07
N GLY A 64 -8.32 6.93 -17.05
CA GLY A 64 -8.11 8.36 -16.97
C GLY A 64 -9.11 9.14 -16.11
N PRO A 65 -8.95 10.48 -16.07
CA PRO A 65 -9.83 11.39 -15.35
C PRO A 65 -11.31 11.16 -15.65
N GLN A 66 -12.13 11.23 -14.61
CA GLN A 66 -13.58 11.14 -14.69
C GLN A 66 -14.19 12.39 -14.05
N ASP A 67 -15.18 12.99 -14.71
CA ASP A 67 -16.20 13.72 -13.96
C ASP A 67 -17.08 12.68 -13.26
N ARG A 68 -17.32 12.91 -11.96
CA ARG A 68 -18.10 12.05 -11.07
C ARG A 68 -19.12 12.85 -10.25
N THR A 69 -19.30 14.13 -10.59
CA THR A 69 -20.06 15.09 -9.79
C THR A 69 -21.57 14.78 -9.86
N PRO A 70 -22.28 14.64 -8.71
CA PRO A 70 -23.72 14.42 -8.71
C PRO A 70 -24.46 15.60 -9.33
N LYS A 71 -25.37 15.34 -10.29
CA LYS A 71 -26.02 16.39 -11.09
C LYS A 71 -27.16 17.10 -10.36
N ASP A 72 -27.87 16.38 -9.51
CA ASP A 72 -29.14 16.84 -8.92
C ASP A 72 -29.06 17.10 -7.40
N ALA A 73 -27.92 16.85 -6.77
CA ALA A 73 -27.68 17.05 -5.34
C ALA A 73 -28.15 18.43 -4.83
N LEU A 74 -27.81 19.52 -5.53
CA LEU A 74 -28.25 20.88 -5.14
C LEU A 74 -29.78 21.03 -5.11
N ARG A 75 -30.47 20.45 -6.09
CA ARG A 75 -31.95 20.51 -6.22
C ARG A 75 -32.64 19.79 -5.06
N HIS A 76 -32.03 18.71 -4.57
CA HIS A 76 -32.56 17.88 -3.50
C HIS A 76 -31.99 18.21 -2.11
N LEU A 77 -30.99 19.11 -1.98
CA LEU A 77 -30.32 19.42 -0.71
C LEU A 77 -31.27 20.01 0.34
N SER A 78 -32.19 20.87 -0.07
CA SER A 78 -33.27 21.37 0.79
C SER A 78 -34.14 20.22 1.30
N LYS A 79 -34.53 19.29 0.43
CA LYS A 79 -35.38 18.16 0.78
C LYS A 79 -34.68 17.14 1.69
N LEU A 80 -33.40 16.88 1.44
CA LEU A 80 -32.59 16.01 2.30
C LEU A 80 -32.48 16.58 3.73
N ARG A 81 -32.25 17.90 3.85
CA ARG A 81 -32.22 18.62 5.13
C ARG A 81 -33.56 18.52 5.89
N GLU A 82 -34.70 18.59 5.18
CA GLU A 82 -36.03 18.33 5.78
C GLU A 82 -36.18 16.89 6.30
N LEU A 83 -35.81 15.88 5.48
CA LEU A 83 -35.98 14.47 5.83
C LEU A 83 -35.15 14.07 7.05
N ILE A 84 -33.91 14.57 7.13
CA ILE A 84 -33.03 14.39 8.30
C ILE A 84 -33.64 15.05 9.55
N ARG A 85 -34.14 16.29 9.45
CA ARG A 85 -34.79 16.99 10.58
C ARG A 85 -36.09 16.33 11.03
N GLY A 86 -36.84 15.73 10.11
CA GLY A 86 -38.05 14.95 10.37
C GLY A 86 -37.80 13.52 10.86
N GLU A 87 -36.53 13.11 11.05
CA GLU A 87 -36.15 11.73 11.42
C GLU A 87 -36.73 10.68 10.46
N ARG A 88 -36.72 11.00 9.15
CA ARG A 88 -37.16 10.13 8.04
C ARG A 88 -35.94 9.47 7.39
N HIS A 89 -35.10 8.83 8.21
CA HIS A 89 -33.76 8.38 7.82
C HIS A 89 -33.75 7.47 6.59
N ALA A 90 -34.66 6.50 6.50
CA ALA A 90 -34.77 5.62 5.33
C ALA A 90 -35.04 6.39 4.01
N GLU A 91 -35.85 7.45 4.05
CA GLU A 91 -36.13 8.28 2.87
C GLU A 91 -34.98 9.25 2.57
N ALA A 92 -34.29 9.75 3.59
CA ALA A 92 -33.06 10.54 3.42
C ALA A 92 -31.96 9.70 2.77
N GLU A 93 -31.80 8.44 3.17
CA GLU A 93 -30.82 7.51 2.62
C GLU A 93 -31.18 7.02 1.21
N ALA A 94 -32.46 6.85 0.89
CA ALA A 94 -32.92 6.61 -0.48
C ALA A 94 -32.57 7.80 -1.40
N LEU A 95 -32.97 9.01 -1.01
CA LEU A 95 -32.69 10.23 -1.75
C LEU A 95 -31.18 10.50 -1.93
N VAL A 96 -30.35 10.10 -0.96
CA VAL A 96 -28.88 10.18 -1.09
C VAL A 96 -28.33 9.21 -2.13
N ARG A 97 -28.82 7.97 -2.18
CA ARG A 97 -28.44 6.98 -3.21
C ARG A 97 -28.86 7.43 -4.61
N GLU A 98 -30.02 8.08 -4.72
CA GLU A 98 -30.60 8.55 -5.99
C GLU A 98 -29.93 9.83 -6.52
N ALA A 99 -29.71 10.85 -5.68
CA ALA A 99 -29.34 12.20 -6.13
C ALA A 99 -27.96 12.71 -5.67
N PHE A 100 -27.31 12.06 -4.69
CA PHE A 100 -26.05 12.54 -4.06
C PHE A 100 -24.86 11.62 -4.29
N PHE A 101 -25.07 10.39 -4.77
CA PHE A 101 -23.98 9.47 -5.08
C PHE A 101 -23.24 9.87 -6.37
N ALA A 102 -21.92 9.70 -6.34
CA ALA A 102 -21.06 9.94 -7.49
C ALA A 102 -21.42 9.02 -8.66
N THR A 103 -21.36 9.54 -9.89
CA THR A 103 -21.69 8.78 -11.10
C THR A 103 -20.56 8.92 -12.14
N PRO A 104 -19.78 7.85 -12.44
CA PRO A 104 -19.86 6.49 -11.88
C PRO A 104 -19.54 6.40 -10.38
N ALA A 105 -20.15 5.42 -9.70
CA ALA A 105 -19.95 5.20 -8.27
C ALA A 105 -18.50 4.83 -7.92
N SER A 106 -17.89 3.93 -8.70
CA SER A 106 -16.49 3.56 -8.55
C SER A 106 -15.54 4.71 -8.94
N MET A 107 -14.59 5.03 -8.07
CA MET A 107 -13.38 5.76 -8.48
C MET A 107 -12.40 4.79 -9.15
N ARG A 108 -11.44 5.33 -9.92
CA ARG A 108 -10.26 4.59 -10.38
C ARG A 108 -9.50 3.92 -9.23
N HIS A 109 -8.71 2.89 -9.54
CA HIS A 109 -7.90 2.12 -8.60
C HIS A 109 -6.45 2.05 -9.08
N TYR A 110 -5.55 1.74 -8.16
CA TYR A 110 -4.13 1.55 -8.45
C TYR A 110 -3.90 0.16 -9.09
N GLU A 111 -2.92 0.06 -10.01
CA GLU A 111 -2.54 -1.19 -10.69
C GLU A 111 -1.02 -1.46 -10.46
N PRO A 112 -0.55 -2.72 -10.58
CA PRO A 112 0.89 -3.01 -10.57
C PRO A 112 1.58 -2.49 -11.84
N LEU A 113 2.88 -2.18 -11.74
CA LEU A 113 3.68 -1.80 -12.90
C LEU A 113 3.99 -3.03 -13.76
N GLY A 114 4.25 -4.17 -13.12
CA GLY A 114 4.65 -5.44 -13.74
C GLY A 114 5.60 -6.20 -12.81
N THR A 115 6.36 -7.14 -13.37
CA THR A 115 7.33 -7.97 -12.63
C THR A 115 8.70 -7.92 -13.29
N CYS A 116 9.77 -7.96 -12.50
CA CYS A 116 11.10 -8.36 -12.97
C CYS A 116 11.47 -9.72 -12.36
N ILE A 117 11.87 -10.65 -13.23
CA ILE A 117 12.18 -12.04 -12.88
C ILE A 117 13.64 -12.34 -13.24
N LEU A 118 14.37 -12.96 -12.32
CA LEU A 118 15.75 -13.43 -12.54
C LEU A 118 15.81 -14.97 -12.40
N GLU A 119 15.95 -15.67 -13.52
CA GLU A 119 16.02 -17.13 -13.60
C GLU A 119 17.47 -17.61 -13.48
N PHE A 120 17.89 -18.08 -12.30
CA PHE A 120 19.28 -18.52 -12.06
C PHE A 120 19.55 -19.98 -12.43
N GLY A 121 18.51 -20.76 -12.79
CA GLY A 121 18.62 -22.11 -13.36
C GLY A 121 19.17 -23.21 -12.45
N HIS A 122 19.56 -22.90 -11.21
CA HIS A 122 19.99 -23.87 -10.21
C HIS A 122 18.85 -24.28 -9.27
N ALA A 123 18.88 -25.52 -8.78
CA ALA A 123 17.84 -26.08 -7.93
C ALA A 123 18.08 -25.79 -6.44
N ASP A 124 16.98 -25.57 -5.70
CA ASP A 124 17.00 -25.15 -4.30
C ASP A 124 17.52 -26.22 -3.31
N ASN A 125 17.64 -27.49 -3.73
CA ASN A 125 18.02 -28.62 -2.86
C ASN A 125 19.53 -28.68 -2.52
N GLU A 126 20.35 -27.80 -3.10
CA GLU A 126 21.79 -27.69 -2.87
C GLU A 126 22.16 -26.27 -2.39
N VAL A 127 21.19 -25.54 -1.84
CA VAL A 127 21.36 -24.19 -1.27
C VAL A 127 21.76 -24.27 0.20
N GLU A 128 22.86 -23.62 0.56
CA GLU A 128 23.38 -23.53 1.93
C GLU A 128 23.53 -22.07 2.40
N GLY A 129 23.54 -21.88 3.72
CA GLY A 129 23.90 -20.59 4.34
C GLY A 129 22.99 -19.42 3.96
N TYR A 130 21.74 -19.70 3.56
CA TYR A 130 20.80 -18.69 3.09
C TYR A 130 20.48 -17.63 4.18
N ARG A 131 20.48 -16.37 3.77
CA ARG A 131 20.02 -15.22 4.58
C ARG A 131 19.51 -14.09 3.68
N ARG A 132 18.42 -13.43 4.06
CA ARG A 132 17.98 -12.16 3.46
C ARG A 132 17.68 -11.12 4.54
N TRP A 133 17.97 -9.85 4.25
CA TRP A 133 17.63 -8.75 5.14
C TRP A 133 17.42 -7.42 4.41
N LEU A 134 16.61 -6.55 5.01
CA LEU A 134 16.48 -5.13 4.67
C LEU A 134 17.20 -4.30 5.75
N SER A 135 18.26 -3.57 5.39
CA SER A 135 18.83 -2.51 6.22
C SER A 135 17.97 -1.26 6.09
N ILE A 136 17.19 -0.93 7.13
CA ILE A 136 16.42 0.33 7.16
C ILE A 136 17.33 1.54 7.49
N GLN A 137 18.60 1.30 7.86
CA GLN A 137 19.61 2.36 7.97
C GLN A 137 20.13 2.82 6.60
N ASP A 138 19.99 2.00 5.56
CA ASP A 138 20.54 2.25 4.22
C ASP A 138 19.51 2.17 3.08
N ALA A 139 18.26 1.82 3.38
CA ALA A 139 17.21 1.49 2.41
C ALA A 139 17.71 0.50 1.33
N MET A 140 18.33 -0.59 1.79
CA MET A 140 19.00 -1.58 0.95
C MET A 140 18.64 -2.99 1.40
N ILE A 141 18.19 -3.82 0.47
CA ILE A 141 17.99 -5.26 0.66
C ILE A 141 19.27 -5.99 0.27
N CYS A 142 19.63 -7.01 1.04
CA CYS A 142 20.65 -7.98 0.68
C CYS A 142 20.06 -9.40 0.75
N VAL A 143 20.47 -10.26 -0.18
CA VAL A 143 20.23 -11.71 -0.17
C VAL A 143 21.59 -12.38 -0.37
N GLY A 144 21.92 -13.37 0.45
CA GLY A 144 23.18 -14.11 0.34
C GLY A 144 22.97 -15.59 0.63
N TYR A 145 23.55 -16.45 -0.19
CA TYR A 145 23.49 -17.90 -0.07
C TYR A 145 24.65 -18.55 -0.83
N ARG A 146 24.89 -19.84 -0.61
CA ARG A 146 25.80 -20.65 -1.43
C ARG A 146 25.01 -21.70 -2.19
N TRP A 147 25.41 -21.96 -3.42
CA TRP A 147 24.99 -23.14 -4.17
C TRP A 147 26.23 -23.88 -4.67
N LYS A 148 26.42 -25.12 -4.21
CA LYS A 148 27.68 -25.89 -4.40
C LYS A 148 28.90 -25.07 -3.96
N ASP A 149 29.87 -24.91 -4.86
CA ASP A 149 31.09 -24.15 -4.63
C ASP A 149 30.99 -22.69 -5.11
N THR A 150 29.78 -22.13 -5.26
CA THR A 150 29.56 -20.74 -5.68
C THR A 150 28.73 -19.99 -4.65
N ASP A 151 29.31 -18.94 -4.06
CA ASP A 151 28.61 -17.99 -3.21
C ASP A 151 27.88 -16.97 -4.09
N PHE A 152 26.59 -16.75 -3.86
CA PHE A 152 25.77 -15.75 -4.53
C PHE A 152 25.39 -14.65 -3.55
N ARG A 153 25.48 -13.40 -4.00
CA ARG A 153 25.02 -12.21 -3.26
C ARG A 153 24.27 -11.27 -4.21
N ARG A 154 23.05 -10.92 -3.83
CA ARG A 154 22.22 -9.92 -4.50
C ARG A 154 21.96 -8.74 -3.57
N GLU A 155 22.03 -7.52 -4.08
CA GLU A 155 21.76 -6.31 -3.31
C GLU A 155 20.84 -5.38 -4.10
N ALA A 156 19.76 -4.89 -3.49
CA ALA A 156 18.76 -4.08 -4.17
C ALA A 156 18.50 -2.76 -3.45
N ILE A 157 18.46 -1.67 -4.22
CA ILE A 157 18.13 -0.31 -3.77
C ILE A 157 17.07 0.32 -4.67
N ALA A 158 16.36 1.30 -4.14
CA ALA A 158 15.48 2.19 -4.90
C ALA A 158 16.02 3.61 -4.79
N SER A 159 16.73 4.06 -5.81
CA SER A 159 17.48 5.32 -5.79
C SER A 159 16.57 6.51 -6.09
N PHE A 160 16.49 7.47 -5.17
CA PHE A 160 15.79 8.73 -5.41
C PHE A 160 16.60 9.71 -6.29
N PRO A 161 17.92 9.94 -6.06
CA PRO A 161 18.69 10.87 -6.88
C PRO A 161 18.84 10.49 -8.36
N HIS A 162 18.71 9.19 -8.68
CA HIS A 162 18.86 8.65 -10.05
C HIS A 162 17.55 8.07 -10.62
N ASP A 163 16.44 8.20 -9.87
CA ASP A 163 15.07 7.79 -10.21
C ASP A 163 14.87 6.37 -10.80
N VAL A 164 15.72 5.42 -10.38
CA VAL A 164 15.68 4.00 -10.79
C VAL A 164 15.69 3.04 -9.59
N LEU A 165 15.14 1.85 -9.79
CA LEU A 165 15.49 0.68 -8.98
C LEU A 165 16.80 0.09 -9.51
N ALA A 166 17.66 -0.44 -8.65
CA ALA A 166 18.88 -1.11 -9.07
C ALA A 166 19.15 -2.38 -8.25
N VAL A 167 19.56 -3.45 -8.93
CA VAL A 167 19.86 -4.76 -8.35
C VAL A 167 21.27 -5.19 -8.77
N ARG A 168 22.21 -5.17 -7.82
CA ARG A 168 23.51 -5.82 -7.95
C ARG A 168 23.33 -7.33 -7.86
N VAL A 169 23.91 -8.06 -8.80
CA VAL A 169 24.04 -9.52 -8.77
C VAL A 169 25.53 -9.84 -8.80
N SER A 170 26.00 -10.62 -7.83
CA SER A 170 27.41 -11.00 -7.69
C SER A 170 27.54 -12.46 -7.29
N SER A 171 28.57 -13.12 -7.80
CA SER A 171 28.80 -14.56 -7.64
C SER A 171 30.30 -14.87 -7.65
N SER A 172 30.76 -15.80 -6.81
CA SER A 172 32.21 -16.09 -6.67
C SER A 172 32.85 -16.79 -7.89
N LYS A 173 32.05 -17.14 -8.89
CA LYS A 173 32.42 -17.64 -10.22
C LYS A 173 31.40 -17.08 -11.24
N PRO A 174 31.78 -16.80 -12.50
CA PRO A 174 30.83 -16.39 -13.54
C PRO A 174 29.62 -17.32 -13.62
N SER A 175 28.43 -16.74 -13.65
CA SER A 175 27.16 -17.47 -13.66
C SER A 175 26.26 -16.98 -14.80
N ARG A 176 25.50 -17.91 -15.40
CA ARG A 176 24.50 -17.61 -16.42
C ARG A 176 23.11 -17.56 -15.79
N PHE A 177 22.40 -16.45 -15.98
CA PHE A 177 20.99 -16.31 -15.61
C PHE A 177 20.20 -15.57 -16.70
N VAL A 178 18.87 -15.58 -16.62
CA VAL A 178 17.99 -14.89 -17.57
C VAL A 178 17.19 -13.82 -16.83
N VAL A 179 17.08 -12.64 -17.43
CA VAL A 179 16.28 -11.51 -16.92
C VAL A 179 15.06 -11.31 -17.82
N ARG A 180 13.88 -11.20 -17.20
CA ARG A 180 12.61 -10.92 -17.88
C ARG A 180 11.88 -9.76 -17.25
N LEU A 181 11.05 -9.10 -18.05
CA LEU A 181 9.92 -8.31 -17.59
C LEU A 181 8.61 -9.01 -18.00
N ASP A 182 7.61 -8.95 -17.14
CA ASP A 182 6.22 -9.31 -17.47
C ASP A 182 5.23 -8.30 -16.87
N ARG A 183 3.95 -8.49 -17.19
CA ARG A 183 2.84 -7.79 -16.54
C ARG A 183 1.60 -8.69 -16.46
N VAL A 184 1.69 -9.79 -15.73
CA VAL A 184 0.60 -10.75 -15.50
C VAL A 184 -0.13 -10.51 -14.17
N SER A 185 -1.33 -11.06 -13.99
CA SER A 185 -2.07 -10.99 -12.71
C SER A 185 -1.38 -11.82 -11.61
N GLU A 186 -1.64 -11.43 -10.36
CA GLU A 186 -1.38 -12.21 -9.15
C GLU A 186 -2.14 -13.55 -9.08
N ILE A 187 -3.13 -13.77 -9.94
CA ILE A 187 -3.98 -14.96 -9.96
C ILE A 187 -3.28 -16.08 -10.76
N GLU A 188 -2.83 -17.13 -10.06
CA GLU A 188 -2.00 -18.23 -10.61
C GLU A 188 -2.55 -18.90 -11.88
N TRP A 189 -3.88 -18.92 -12.06
CA TRP A 189 -4.55 -19.52 -13.23
C TRP A 189 -4.93 -18.51 -14.33
N GLU A 190 -4.58 -17.23 -14.20
CA GLU A 190 -4.78 -16.21 -15.24
C GLU A 190 -3.49 -15.98 -16.03
N THR A 191 -3.44 -16.51 -17.25
CA THR A 191 -2.28 -16.42 -18.15
C THR A 191 -2.32 -15.18 -19.06
N ASN A 192 -3.01 -14.11 -18.65
CA ASN A 192 -3.17 -12.89 -19.45
C ASN A 192 -2.00 -11.92 -19.19
N GLU A 193 -1.28 -11.54 -20.24
CA GLU A 193 -0.31 -10.45 -20.20
C GLU A 193 -1.00 -9.10 -20.44
N PHE A 194 -0.94 -8.19 -19.47
CA PHE A 194 -1.58 -6.86 -19.53
C PHE A 194 -0.62 -5.79 -20.06
N LEU A 195 0.00 -6.04 -21.22
CA LEU A 195 0.97 -5.16 -21.89
C LEU A 195 0.62 -4.87 -23.35
N ASP A 196 1.10 -3.73 -23.86
CA ASP A 196 0.85 -3.27 -25.25
C ASP A 196 1.94 -3.82 -26.20
N ALA A 197 3.20 -3.84 -25.73
CA ALA A 197 4.36 -4.38 -26.43
C ALA A 197 5.53 -4.62 -25.45
N ILE A 198 6.38 -5.59 -25.77
CA ILE A 198 7.68 -5.81 -25.14
C ILE A 198 8.72 -6.13 -26.24
N ASP A 199 9.90 -5.52 -26.14
CA ASP A 199 11.05 -5.76 -27.01
C ASP A 199 12.31 -5.89 -26.15
N ALA A 200 13.25 -6.74 -26.55
CA ALA A 200 14.56 -6.85 -25.90
C ALA A 200 15.65 -6.79 -26.97
N LYS A 201 16.58 -5.85 -26.78
CA LYS A 201 17.57 -5.48 -27.78
C LYS A 201 18.83 -4.92 -27.13
N ASP A 202 19.98 -5.28 -27.70
CA ASP A 202 21.29 -4.89 -27.21
C ASP A 202 21.46 -5.28 -25.72
N ASP A 203 21.54 -4.31 -24.80
CA ASP A 203 21.68 -4.50 -23.35
C ASP A 203 20.39 -4.17 -22.55
N MET A 204 19.25 -3.97 -23.23
CA MET A 204 18.00 -3.50 -22.63
C MET A 204 16.74 -4.31 -23.01
N ILE A 205 15.75 -4.28 -22.11
CA ILE A 205 14.34 -4.64 -22.36
C ILE A 205 13.50 -3.38 -22.24
N ILE A 206 12.61 -3.14 -23.20
CA ILE A 206 11.58 -2.09 -23.13
C ILE A 206 10.21 -2.77 -23.12
N LEU A 207 9.47 -2.58 -22.04
CA LEU A 207 8.06 -2.96 -21.92
C LEU A 207 7.21 -1.68 -21.98
N SER A 208 6.09 -1.71 -22.71
CA SER A 208 5.08 -0.67 -22.63
C SER A 208 3.67 -1.25 -22.49
N ALA A 209 2.82 -0.55 -21.75
CA ALA A 209 1.48 -1.01 -21.43
C ALA A 209 0.52 0.16 -21.23
N THR A 210 -0.78 -0.08 -21.40
CA THR A 210 -1.83 0.87 -21.07
C THR A 210 -2.76 0.25 -20.01
N PRO A 211 -2.78 0.78 -18.76
CA PRO A 211 -3.68 0.34 -17.69
C PRO A 211 -5.15 0.31 -18.12
N GLY A 212 -5.99 -0.43 -17.40
CA GLY A 212 -7.34 -0.74 -17.86
C GLY A 212 -8.26 0.47 -18.01
N GLY A 213 -9.08 0.47 -19.08
CA GLY A 213 -10.20 1.39 -19.25
C GLY A 213 -9.89 2.72 -19.96
N ARG A 214 -10.91 3.57 -20.10
CA ARG A 214 -10.85 4.76 -20.96
C ARG A 214 -9.86 5.82 -20.44
N ASN A 215 -8.99 6.30 -21.34
CA ASN A 215 -8.02 7.39 -21.17
C ASN A 215 -6.93 7.16 -20.10
N SER A 216 -6.54 5.91 -19.83
CA SER A 216 -5.45 5.56 -18.89
C SER A 216 -4.11 6.23 -19.23
N ASN A 217 -3.21 6.30 -18.23
CA ASN A 217 -1.84 6.74 -18.45
C ASN A 217 -1.02 5.59 -19.08
N ARG A 218 -0.65 5.63 -20.37
CA ARG A 218 0.33 4.67 -20.94
C ARG A 218 1.62 4.72 -20.10
N LEU A 219 2.13 3.55 -19.76
CA LEU A 219 3.39 3.36 -19.03
C LEU A 219 4.45 2.76 -19.94
N SER A 220 5.71 2.96 -19.57
CA SER A 220 6.84 2.20 -20.10
C SER A 220 7.85 1.92 -19.00
N ILE A 221 8.41 0.71 -19.05
CA ILE A 221 9.53 0.23 -18.25
C ILE A 221 10.72 0.09 -19.19
N ALA A 222 11.87 0.61 -18.80
CA ALA A 222 13.16 0.25 -19.35
C ALA A 222 13.93 -0.54 -18.29
N LEU A 223 14.46 -1.69 -18.67
CA LEU A 223 15.40 -2.48 -17.87
C LEU A 223 16.70 -2.58 -18.65
N GLY A 224 17.83 -2.21 -18.05
CA GLY A 224 19.16 -2.34 -18.65
C GLY A 224 20.12 -3.10 -17.73
N VAL A 225 21.11 -3.80 -18.31
CA VAL A 225 22.10 -4.56 -17.54
C VAL A 225 23.52 -4.11 -17.90
N SER A 226 24.34 -3.85 -16.88
CA SER A 226 25.76 -3.53 -17.04
C SER A 226 26.61 -4.52 -16.24
N CYS A 227 27.60 -5.15 -16.89
CA CYS A 227 28.57 -6.04 -16.25
C CYS A 227 29.80 -5.25 -15.76
N ASP A 228 30.35 -5.63 -14.61
CA ASP A 228 31.57 -5.03 -14.05
C ASP A 228 32.85 -5.79 -14.47
N ASP A 229 32.70 -7.00 -15.01
CA ASP A 229 33.79 -7.89 -15.40
C ASP A 229 34.06 -7.90 -16.90
N ASP A 230 35.34 -7.88 -17.30
CA ASP A 230 35.78 -7.78 -18.69
C ASP A 230 35.31 -8.97 -19.58
N ASP A 231 35.13 -10.15 -18.98
CA ASP A 231 34.59 -11.36 -19.62
C ASP A 231 33.04 -11.46 -19.53
N GLY A 232 32.38 -10.44 -18.95
CA GLY A 232 30.94 -10.39 -18.76
C GLY A 232 30.18 -10.08 -20.05
N SER A 233 29.04 -10.74 -20.27
CA SER A 233 28.21 -10.53 -21.47
C SER A 233 26.71 -10.49 -21.17
N VAL A 234 26.00 -9.76 -22.03
CA VAL A 234 24.54 -9.63 -22.07
C VAL A 234 24.10 -9.88 -23.51
N GLU A 235 23.15 -10.80 -23.71
CA GLU A 235 22.60 -11.17 -25.01
C GLU A 235 21.07 -11.07 -24.98
N ALA A 236 20.48 -10.25 -25.84
CA ALA A 236 19.04 -10.21 -26.04
C ALA A 236 18.59 -11.45 -26.84
N LEU A 237 17.75 -12.30 -26.22
CA LEU A 237 17.29 -13.57 -26.78
C LEU A 237 15.76 -13.70 -26.63
N GLY A 238 15.04 -13.38 -27.71
CA GLY A 238 13.59 -13.19 -27.65
C GLY A 238 13.27 -11.95 -26.81
N ASN A 239 12.32 -12.04 -25.89
CA ASN A 239 11.88 -10.91 -25.05
C ASN A 239 12.60 -10.88 -23.68
N ALA A 240 13.87 -11.30 -23.64
CA ALA A 240 14.64 -11.49 -22.41
C ALA A 240 16.13 -11.19 -22.63
N LEU A 241 16.84 -10.84 -21.55
CA LEU A 241 18.29 -10.71 -21.55
C LEU A 241 18.92 -11.93 -20.89
N VAL A 242 19.78 -12.64 -21.61
CA VAL A 242 20.66 -13.68 -21.07
C VAL A 242 21.92 -12.99 -20.57
N VAL A 243 22.22 -13.11 -19.29
CA VAL A 243 23.41 -12.52 -18.66
C VAL A 243 24.37 -13.63 -18.30
N HIS A 244 25.65 -13.47 -18.64
CA HIS A 244 26.75 -14.32 -18.17
C HIS A 244 27.83 -13.44 -17.55
N SER A 245 27.93 -13.43 -16.22
CA SER A 245 28.81 -12.53 -15.48
C SER A 245 29.07 -13.05 -14.06
N SER A 246 30.20 -12.65 -13.47
CA SER A 246 30.51 -12.80 -12.05
C SER A 246 30.01 -11.62 -11.21
N SER A 247 29.90 -10.42 -11.78
CA SER A 247 29.36 -9.20 -11.15
C SER A 247 28.70 -8.31 -12.19
N CYS A 248 27.41 -8.04 -12.01
CA CYS A 248 26.65 -7.12 -12.86
C CYS A 248 25.60 -6.35 -12.06
N THR A 249 25.12 -5.24 -12.62
CA THR A 249 24.07 -4.39 -12.05
C THR A 249 22.92 -4.25 -13.05
N ILE A 250 21.72 -4.61 -12.60
CA ILE A 250 20.46 -4.47 -13.33
C ILE A 250 19.81 -3.16 -12.90
N PHE A 251 19.41 -2.33 -13.85
CA PHE A 251 18.78 -1.03 -13.63
C PHE A 251 17.35 -1.07 -14.18
N ILE A 252 16.37 -0.61 -13.40
CA ILE A 252 14.96 -0.58 -13.81
C ILE A 252 14.41 0.83 -13.61
N GLY A 253 14.12 1.51 -14.70
CA GLY A 253 13.42 2.80 -14.74
C GLY A 253 12.05 2.64 -15.35
N ALA A 254 11.06 3.40 -14.89
CA ALA A 254 9.75 3.44 -15.50
C ALA A 254 9.12 4.83 -15.41
N LYS A 255 8.24 5.15 -16.34
CA LYS A 255 7.47 6.42 -16.40
C LYS A 255 6.07 6.16 -16.97
N THR A 256 5.18 7.14 -16.78
CA THR A 256 3.85 7.15 -17.39
C THR A 256 3.58 8.49 -18.09
N THR A 257 2.53 8.55 -18.91
CA THR A 257 2.07 9.80 -19.54
C THR A 257 1.56 10.87 -18.55
N PHE A 258 1.32 10.51 -17.27
CA PHE A 258 1.12 11.50 -16.22
C PHE A 258 2.40 12.30 -15.96
N ARG A 259 3.57 11.67 -16.07
CA ARG A 259 4.88 12.28 -15.78
C ARG A 259 5.48 12.97 -17.00
N ALA A 260 5.73 12.22 -18.07
CA ALA A 260 6.35 12.71 -19.31
C ALA A 260 5.45 12.42 -20.52
N GLU A 261 5.42 13.31 -21.51
CA GLU A 261 4.67 13.12 -22.77
C GLU A 261 5.07 11.84 -23.51
N ASP A 262 6.37 11.55 -23.48
CA ASP A 262 7.00 10.35 -23.99
C ASP A 262 7.59 9.56 -22.79
N PRO A 263 6.87 8.57 -22.24
CA PRO A 263 7.32 7.82 -21.07
C PRO A 263 8.48 6.87 -21.38
N GLU A 264 8.55 6.39 -22.62
CA GLU A 264 9.49 5.38 -23.10
C GLU A 264 10.90 5.99 -23.20
N ARG A 265 11.04 7.09 -23.93
CA ARG A 265 12.29 7.87 -24.00
C ARG A 265 12.73 8.37 -22.63
N ALA A 266 11.79 8.71 -21.74
CA ALA A 266 12.10 9.18 -20.40
C ALA A 266 12.57 8.05 -19.46
N ALA A 267 12.00 6.85 -19.55
CA ALA A 267 12.48 5.68 -18.80
C ALA A 267 13.87 5.22 -19.28
N VAL A 268 14.06 5.15 -20.60
CA VAL A 268 15.37 4.81 -21.21
C VAL A 268 16.44 5.85 -20.86
N ALA A 269 16.11 7.14 -20.81
CA ALA A 269 17.07 8.20 -20.45
C ALA A 269 17.61 8.04 -19.02
N ASP A 270 16.75 7.73 -18.05
CA ASP A 270 17.15 7.55 -16.65
C ASP A 270 18.01 6.29 -16.47
N VAL A 271 17.61 5.16 -17.08
CA VAL A 271 18.41 3.92 -17.08
C VAL A 271 19.78 4.14 -17.74
N THR A 272 19.81 4.79 -18.91
CA THR A 272 21.03 5.14 -19.65
C THR A 272 21.89 6.17 -18.90
N ALA A 273 21.34 6.92 -17.94
CA ALA A 273 22.10 7.79 -17.05
C ALA A 273 22.70 6.98 -15.88
N ALA A 274 21.90 6.11 -15.24
CA ALA A 274 22.32 5.30 -14.11
C ALA A 274 23.38 4.26 -14.48
N MET A 275 23.29 3.62 -15.66
CA MET A 275 24.28 2.65 -16.18
C MET A 275 25.69 3.22 -16.38
N LYS A 276 25.87 4.54 -16.33
CA LYS A 276 27.19 5.21 -16.41
C LYS A 276 27.88 5.35 -15.04
N LEU A 277 27.24 4.92 -13.97
CA LEU A 277 27.75 4.97 -12.60
C LEU A 277 28.15 3.57 -12.13
N SER A 278 29.26 3.47 -11.40
CA SER A 278 29.55 2.25 -10.65
C SER A 278 28.54 2.06 -9.52
N TRP A 279 28.35 0.80 -9.10
CA TRP A 279 27.49 0.47 -7.96
C TRP A 279 27.87 1.24 -6.69
N ASP A 280 29.16 1.38 -6.39
CA ASP A 280 29.63 2.16 -5.24
C ASP A 280 29.19 3.63 -5.30
N ALA A 281 29.27 4.26 -6.48
CA ALA A 281 28.81 5.64 -6.66
C ALA A 281 27.29 5.75 -6.57
N LEU A 282 26.54 4.81 -7.16
CA LEU A 282 25.08 4.77 -7.08
C LEU A 282 24.59 4.58 -5.64
N VAL A 283 25.21 3.66 -4.90
CA VAL A 283 24.95 3.37 -3.48
C VAL A 283 25.39 4.52 -2.59
N GLN A 284 26.49 5.21 -2.90
CA GLN A 284 26.90 6.41 -2.17
C GLN A 284 25.83 7.51 -2.28
N HIS A 285 25.45 7.91 -3.50
CA HIS A 285 24.44 8.95 -3.72
C HIS A 285 23.10 8.58 -3.07
N HIS A 286 22.67 7.31 -3.19
CA HIS A 286 21.48 6.76 -2.53
C HIS A 286 21.54 6.88 -1.00
N ARG A 287 22.66 6.48 -0.38
CA ARG A 287 22.86 6.57 1.08
C ARG A 287 22.96 8.01 1.57
N GLU A 288 23.56 8.91 0.81
CA GLU A 288 23.66 10.33 1.15
C GLU A 288 22.27 10.99 1.19
N ASP A 289 21.45 10.76 0.16
CA ASP A 289 20.05 11.20 0.14
C ASP A 289 19.23 10.56 1.27
N TYR A 290 19.19 9.23 1.33
CA TYR A 290 18.33 8.51 2.27
C TYR A 290 18.67 8.83 3.73
N ARG A 291 19.96 8.84 4.08
CA ARG A 291 20.40 9.12 5.46
C ARG A 291 20.20 10.59 5.84
N SER A 292 20.13 11.52 4.89
CA SER A 292 19.78 12.94 5.17
C SER A 292 18.36 13.10 5.76
N LEU A 293 17.47 12.15 5.49
CA LEU A 293 16.13 12.05 6.06
C LEU A 293 16.09 11.08 7.24
N PHE A 294 16.52 9.83 7.04
CA PHE A 294 16.39 8.78 8.05
C PHE A 294 17.24 9.07 9.30
N GLY A 295 18.46 9.60 9.13
CA GLY A 295 19.40 9.90 10.22
C GLY A 295 18.96 11.02 11.17
N ARG A 296 17.91 11.79 10.84
CA ARG A 296 17.38 12.91 11.65
C ARG A 296 16.78 12.51 12.99
N THR A 297 16.49 11.22 13.19
CA THR A 297 15.89 10.70 14.42
C THR A 297 16.34 9.27 14.62
N SER A 298 16.67 8.90 15.86
CA SER A 298 17.08 7.55 16.24
C SER A 298 16.30 7.16 17.49
N LEU A 299 15.62 6.02 17.44
CA LEU A 299 15.03 5.36 18.60
C LEU A 299 15.67 3.97 18.74
N ARG A 300 16.14 3.65 19.95
CA ARG A 300 16.59 2.32 20.38
C ARG A 300 16.05 2.06 21.78
N MET A 301 15.72 0.80 22.06
CA MET A 301 15.14 0.36 23.33
C MET A 301 15.70 -1.03 23.65
N TRP A 302 15.75 -1.40 24.94
CA TRP A 302 16.36 -2.64 25.39
C TRP A 302 15.44 -3.41 26.36
N PRO A 303 15.52 -4.75 26.46
CA PRO A 303 16.35 -5.64 25.61
C PRO A 303 15.94 -5.58 24.13
N ASP A 304 16.89 -5.90 23.27
CA ASP A 304 16.72 -5.91 21.81
C ASP A 304 17.12 -7.30 21.31
N ALA A 305 16.16 -8.06 20.78
CA ALA A 305 16.41 -9.43 20.31
C ALA A 305 16.79 -9.48 18.82
N ASN A 306 17.59 -8.51 18.36
CA ASN A 306 18.00 -8.35 16.96
C ASN A 306 18.64 -9.59 16.31
N HIS A 307 19.32 -10.44 17.06
CA HIS A 307 19.87 -11.72 16.62
C HIS A 307 18.80 -12.74 16.20
N MET A 308 17.57 -12.65 16.70
CA MET A 308 16.47 -13.54 16.27
C MET A 308 15.84 -13.04 14.95
N PRO A 309 15.46 -13.94 14.03
CA PRO A 309 14.67 -13.62 12.84
C PRO A 309 13.44 -12.77 13.13
N THR A 310 13.11 -11.83 12.24
CA THR A 310 12.05 -10.83 12.49
C THR A 310 10.67 -11.47 12.71
N ASN A 311 10.37 -12.54 11.98
CA ASN A 311 9.17 -13.36 12.12
C ASN A 311 9.13 -14.19 13.43
N GLU A 312 10.25 -14.34 14.13
CA GLU A 312 10.32 -14.94 15.47
C GLU A 312 10.24 -13.88 16.56
N ARG A 313 10.92 -12.73 16.37
CA ARG A 313 10.79 -11.55 17.25
C ARG A 313 9.32 -11.13 17.43
N ILE A 314 8.55 -11.08 16.33
CA ILE A 314 7.11 -10.74 16.35
C ILE A 314 6.27 -11.70 17.21
N LYS A 315 6.70 -12.96 17.37
CA LYS A 315 6.00 -13.95 18.21
C LYS A 315 6.33 -13.81 19.70
N ASN A 316 7.32 -12.98 20.06
CA ASN A 316 7.78 -12.79 21.43
C ASN A 316 7.29 -11.44 22.00
N ALA A 317 6.35 -11.48 22.95
CA ALA A 317 5.72 -10.31 23.55
C ALA A 317 6.63 -9.45 24.47
N ARG A 318 7.95 -9.68 24.52
CA ARG A 318 8.89 -8.98 25.41
C ARG A 318 10.18 -8.49 24.73
N ASP A 319 10.05 -7.91 23.53
CA ASP A 319 11.14 -7.29 22.79
C ASP A 319 10.90 -5.78 22.57
N PRO A 320 11.32 -4.89 23.51
CA PRO A 320 11.31 -3.45 23.30
C PRO A 320 12.11 -2.98 22.08
N GLY A 321 13.18 -3.68 21.72
CA GLY A 321 13.94 -3.43 20.49
C GLY A 321 13.07 -3.54 19.24
N LEU A 322 12.14 -4.49 19.20
CA LEU A 322 11.18 -4.63 18.09
C LEU A 322 10.22 -3.43 18.00
N VAL A 323 9.83 -2.83 19.14
CA VAL A 323 9.00 -1.60 19.15
C VAL A 323 9.79 -0.42 18.56
N ALA A 324 11.07 -0.30 18.90
CA ALA A 324 11.96 0.69 18.30
C ALA A 324 12.17 0.45 16.79
N LEU A 325 12.37 -0.81 16.38
CA LEU A 325 12.48 -1.22 14.98
C LEU A 325 11.20 -0.88 14.20
N TYR A 326 10.02 -1.15 14.76
CA TYR A 326 8.72 -0.87 14.14
C TYR A 326 8.47 0.63 13.96
N HIS A 327 8.78 1.46 14.96
CA HIS A 327 8.77 2.92 14.84
C HIS A 327 9.69 3.41 13.71
N ASN A 328 10.92 2.89 13.68
CA ASN A 328 11.90 3.25 12.65
C ASN A 328 11.49 2.72 11.26
N TYR A 329 10.81 1.58 11.19
CA TYR A 329 10.28 1.02 9.95
C TYR A 329 9.15 1.89 9.38
N GLY A 330 8.25 2.43 10.22
CA GLY A 330 7.26 3.42 9.78
C GLY A 330 7.89 4.69 9.18
N ARG A 331 9.01 5.16 9.73
CA ARG A 331 9.81 6.26 9.15
C ARG A 331 10.43 5.89 7.80
N TYR A 332 11.03 4.70 7.72
CA TYR A 332 11.58 4.15 6.47
C TYR A 332 10.50 4.05 5.37
N LEU A 333 9.34 3.47 5.69
CA LEU A 333 8.24 3.31 4.73
C LEU A 333 7.78 4.66 4.18
N LEU A 334 7.59 5.68 5.04
CA LEU A 334 7.21 7.02 4.58
C LEU A 334 8.25 7.62 3.62
N ILE A 335 9.54 7.47 3.92
CA ILE A 335 10.63 7.93 3.02
C ILE A 335 10.60 7.15 1.69
N SER A 336 10.30 5.85 1.72
CA SER A 336 10.29 5.00 0.52
C SER A 336 9.00 5.03 -0.31
N CYS A 337 7.89 5.59 0.18
CA CYS A 337 6.64 5.74 -0.58
C CYS A 337 6.08 7.17 -0.67
N SER A 338 6.79 8.19 -0.19
CA SER A 338 6.37 9.59 -0.31
C SER A 338 7.55 10.56 -0.34
N ARG A 339 8.02 10.91 -1.54
CA ARG A 339 9.10 11.90 -1.75
C ARG A 339 8.66 13.04 -2.66
N ASN A 340 9.23 14.22 -2.42
CA ASN A 340 9.04 15.42 -3.23
C ASN A 340 9.70 15.25 -4.62
N SER A 341 8.97 14.66 -5.56
CA SER A 341 9.36 14.42 -6.96
C SER A 341 8.55 15.30 -7.92
N ALA A 342 8.94 15.40 -9.19
CA ALA A 342 8.20 16.20 -10.16
C ALA A 342 6.82 15.59 -10.46
N LYS A 343 5.74 16.27 -10.03
CA LYS A 343 4.37 15.75 -9.94
C LYS A 343 4.26 14.60 -8.93
N ALA A 344 4.60 14.85 -7.66
CA ALA A 344 4.58 13.80 -6.66
C ALA A 344 3.15 13.31 -6.35
N LEU A 345 2.98 12.02 -6.08
CA LEU A 345 1.74 11.45 -5.54
C LEU A 345 1.97 10.97 -4.10
N PRO A 346 0.97 11.07 -3.21
CA PRO A 346 1.12 10.64 -1.83
C PRO A 346 0.98 9.12 -1.67
N ALA A 347 1.39 8.62 -0.51
CA ALA A 347 1.22 7.24 -0.09
C ALA A 347 -0.26 6.81 -0.12
N THR A 348 -0.55 5.75 -0.88
CA THR A 348 -1.85 5.08 -0.94
C THR A 348 -2.15 4.26 0.33
N LEU A 349 -3.26 3.51 0.36
CA LEU A 349 -3.52 2.52 1.41
C LEU A 349 -2.40 1.48 1.58
N GLN A 350 -1.60 1.22 0.55
CA GLN A 350 -0.46 0.30 0.59
C GLN A 350 0.89 1.03 0.37
N GLY A 351 0.95 2.34 0.63
CA GLY A 351 2.12 3.17 0.32
C GLY A 351 2.29 3.31 -1.18
N VAL A 352 3.25 2.56 -1.76
CA VAL A 352 3.44 2.41 -3.21
C VAL A 352 3.36 0.95 -3.67
N TRP A 353 3.33 -0.02 -2.75
CA TRP A 353 3.50 -1.45 -3.04
C TRP A 353 2.16 -2.16 -3.20
N ASN A 354 1.89 -2.69 -4.40
CA ASN A 354 0.63 -3.36 -4.72
C ASN A 354 0.87 -4.49 -5.74
N PRO A 355 0.52 -5.75 -5.43
CA PRO A 355 0.65 -6.86 -6.35
C PRO A 355 -0.57 -7.04 -7.27
N SER A 356 -1.69 -6.37 -6.98
CA SER A 356 -3.02 -6.74 -7.48
C SER A 356 -3.58 -5.76 -8.50
N PHE A 357 -4.21 -6.29 -9.55
CA PHE A 357 -5.00 -5.49 -10.50
C PHE A 357 -6.37 -5.08 -9.94
N ALA A 358 -6.87 -5.74 -8.90
CA ALA A 358 -8.14 -5.42 -8.23
C ALA A 358 -7.96 -5.25 -6.71
N PRO A 359 -7.07 -4.34 -6.25
CA PRO A 359 -6.61 -4.35 -4.86
C PRO A 359 -7.71 -4.00 -3.85
N PRO A 360 -7.56 -4.37 -2.55
CA PRO A 360 -8.50 -4.00 -1.50
C PRO A 360 -8.78 -2.49 -1.45
N TRP A 361 -10.07 -2.13 -1.47
CA TRP A 361 -10.57 -0.75 -1.64
C TRP A 361 -9.99 0.02 -2.86
N GLY A 362 -9.34 -0.71 -3.79
CA GLY A 362 -8.60 -0.23 -4.96
C GLY A 362 -7.31 0.52 -4.66
N SER A 363 -6.72 0.33 -3.47
CA SER A 363 -5.55 1.06 -2.95
C SER A 363 -5.60 2.58 -3.18
N LYS A 364 -6.71 3.19 -2.76
CA LYS A 364 -7.04 4.60 -3.07
C LYS A 364 -6.60 5.54 -1.96
N TYR A 365 -6.76 6.84 -2.21
CA TYR A 365 -6.71 7.86 -1.16
C TYR A 365 -8.02 7.84 -0.36
N THR A 366 -8.09 7.02 0.68
CA THR A 366 -9.24 7.00 1.60
C THR A 366 -9.08 8.12 2.65
N ILE A 367 -9.86 9.18 2.49
CA ILE A 367 -9.66 10.48 3.16
C ILE A 367 -10.52 10.72 4.40
N ASN A 368 -11.18 9.70 4.96
CA ASN A 368 -11.89 9.81 6.25
C ASN A 368 -10.98 9.46 7.46
N ILE A 369 -9.91 8.68 7.26
CA ILE A 369 -8.87 8.43 8.27
C ILE A 369 -7.51 8.03 7.68
N ASN A 370 -7.48 7.17 6.65
CA ASN A 370 -6.25 6.47 6.26
C ASN A 370 -5.17 7.38 5.67
N LEU A 371 -5.53 8.25 4.72
CA LEU A 371 -4.56 9.21 4.15
C LEU A 371 -4.00 10.12 5.23
N GLN A 372 -4.80 10.55 6.20
CA GLN A 372 -4.32 11.34 7.33
C GLN A 372 -3.33 10.55 8.19
N MET A 373 -3.64 9.28 8.49
CA MET A 373 -2.80 8.39 9.29
C MET A 373 -1.41 8.17 8.67
N ASN A 374 -1.33 7.98 7.34
CA ASN A 374 -0.07 7.85 6.60
C ASN A 374 0.92 9.01 6.88
N TYR A 375 0.40 10.21 7.16
CA TYR A 375 1.20 11.44 7.33
C TYR A 375 1.28 11.96 8.77
N TRP A 376 0.62 11.31 9.74
CA TRP A 376 0.83 11.60 11.17
C TRP A 376 2.31 11.57 11.62
N PRO A 377 3.19 10.64 11.16
CA PRO A 377 4.60 10.66 11.55
C PRO A 377 5.43 11.75 10.85
N ALA A 378 4.94 12.39 9.78
CA ALA A 378 5.77 13.31 8.97
C ALA A 378 6.34 14.49 9.79
N GLY A 379 5.51 15.12 10.63
CA GLY A 379 5.97 16.17 11.56
C GLY A 379 6.83 15.62 12.72
N PRO A 380 6.26 14.77 13.62
CA PRO A 380 6.93 14.31 14.83
C PRO A 380 8.23 13.52 14.59
N CYS A 381 8.36 12.82 13.46
CA CYS A 381 9.55 12.02 13.12
C CYS A 381 10.57 12.77 12.24
N ASN A 382 10.41 14.10 12.08
CA ASN A 382 11.28 15.02 11.34
C ASN A 382 11.43 14.73 9.83
N LEU A 383 10.28 14.45 9.18
CA LEU A 383 10.14 14.07 7.77
C LEU A 383 9.06 14.94 7.07
N VAL A 384 8.99 16.23 7.38
CA VAL A 384 7.91 17.12 6.93
C VAL A 384 7.89 17.28 5.39
N GLU A 385 9.05 17.18 4.75
CA GLU A 385 9.20 17.22 3.29
C GLU A 385 8.55 16.02 2.60
N CYS A 386 8.43 14.89 3.29
CA CYS A 386 7.70 13.72 2.80
C CYS A 386 6.19 14.00 2.67
N ALA A 387 5.64 15.03 3.33
CA ALA A 387 4.22 15.41 3.21
C ALA A 387 3.90 16.32 1.99
N ALA A 388 4.91 16.84 1.29
CA ALA A 388 4.72 17.66 0.08
C ALA A 388 3.79 17.02 -1.01
N PRO A 389 3.80 15.69 -1.25
CA PRO A 389 2.90 15.08 -2.24
C PRO A 389 1.41 15.12 -1.84
N VAL A 390 1.11 15.22 -0.54
CA VAL A 390 -0.27 15.47 -0.06
C VAL A 390 -0.71 16.86 -0.44
N LEU A 391 0.19 17.85 -0.33
CA LEU A 391 -0.12 19.23 -0.70
C LEU A 391 -0.37 19.35 -2.21
N GLU A 392 0.45 18.71 -3.06
CA GLU A 392 0.14 18.62 -4.49
C GLU A 392 -1.20 17.92 -4.78
N LEU A 393 -1.56 16.86 -4.01
CA LEU A 393 -2.87 16.23 -4.15
C LEU A 393 -4.00 17.19 -3.77
N LEU A 394 -3.84 17.96 -2.68
CA LEU A 394 -4.81 18.95 -2.23
C LEU A 394 -4.96 20.12 -3.23
N GLU A 395 -3.88 20.60 -3.84
CA GLU A 395 -3.90 21.60 -4.91
C GLU A 395 -4.70 21.09 -6.12
N ARG A 396 -4.38 19.88 -6.61
CA ARG A 396 -5.11 19.22 -7.71
C ARG A 396 -6.57 18.88 -7.36
N MET A 397 -6.87 18.69 -6.07
CA MET A 397 -8.22 18.50 -5.56
C MET A 397 -8.98 19.82 -5.42
N ALA A 398 -8.33 20.95 -5.10
CA ALA A 398 -8.98 22.24 -4.91
C ALA A 398 -9.73 22.69 -6.17
N ASP A 399 -9.15 22.55 -7.36
CA ASP A 399 -9.79 22.92 -8.63
C ASP A 399 -11.01 22.06 -9.00
N ARG A 400 -11.01 20.78 -8.61
CA ARG A 400 -12.12 19.85 -8.85
C ARG A 400 -13.19 19.97 -7.75
N GLY A 401 -12.73 20.18 -6.52
CA GLY A 401 -13.51 20.53 -5.35
C GLY A 401 -14.27 21.83 -5.56
N ARG A 402 -13.68 22.84 -6.22
CA ARG A 402 -14.33 24.09 -6.64
C ARG A 402 -15.62 23.82 -7.41
N LYS A 403 -15.58 22.94 -8.41
CA LYS A 403 -16.75 22.56 -9.23
C LYS A 403 -17.78 21.75 -8.44
N THR A 404 -17.31 20.84 -7.60
CA THR A 404 -18.17 20.03 -6.70
C THR A 404 -18.88 20.92 -5.68
N ALA A 405 -18.16 21.88 -5.10
CA ALA A 405 -18.67 22.89 -4.19
C ALA A 405 -19.67 23.81 -4.89
N GLN A 406 -19.41 24.30 -6.10
CA GLN A 406 -20.38 25.10 -6.88
C GLN A 406 -21.67 24.35 -7.24
N LEU A 407 -21.67 23.01 -7.17
CA LEU A 407 -22.84 22.15 -7.41
C LEU A 407 -23.50 21.65 -6.11
N ILE A 408 -23.06 22.16 -4.94
CA ILE A 408 -23.59 21.82 -3.59
C ILE A 408 -23.73 23.09 -2.70
N SER A 409 -23.07 24.19 -3.07
CA SER A 409 -22.83 25.46 -2.37
C SER A 409 -22.54 26.57 -3.42
N ALA A 410 -22.23 27.81 -3.01
CA ALA A 410 -22.55 28.99 -3.83
C ALA A 410 -21.40 29.75 -4.54
N ARG A 411 -20.09 29.46 -4.32
CA ARG A 411 -18.99 30.34 -4.82
C ARG A 411 -17.73 29.62 -5.38
N PRO A 412 -16.89 30.32 -6.18
CA PRO A 412 -15.58 29.83 -6.65
C PRO A 412 -14.44 30.09 -5.66
N MET A 413 -13.34 29.33 -5.85
CA MET A 413 -12.01 29.49 -5.22
C MET A 413 -10.96 29.88 -6.29
N ASP A 414 -9.65 29.97 -5.96
CA ASP A 414 -8.52 30.07 -6.93
C ASP A 414 -7.21 29.37 -6.45
N ALA A 415 -6.13 29.31 -7.28
CA ALA A 415 -4.99 28.37 -7.14
C ALA A 415 -3.57 28.95 -7.44
N LEU A 416 -2.48 28.29 -6.99
CA LEU A 416 -1.06 28.73 -7.09
C LEU A 416 0.00 27.58 -7.03
N ASN A 417 1.32 27.88 -6.99
CA ASN A 417 2.47 26.99 -7.36
C ASN A 417 3.64 26.85 -6.31
N ASN A 418 4.70 26.08 -6.67
CA ASN A 418 5.67 25.36 -5.79
C ASN A 418 6.98 26.08 -5.30
N MET A 419 7.54 25.59 -4.16
CA MET A 419 8.86 24.91 -3.94
C MET A 419 9.94 25.60 -3.06
N ALA A 420 10.51 25.03 -1.98
CA ALA A 420 9.95 24.13 -0.94
C ALA A 420 10.59 24.40 0.48
N THR A 421 9.85 24.94 1.46
CA THR A 421 10.24 25.06 2.90
C THR A 421 9.07 24.88 3.88
N CYS A 422 9.26 24.84 5.21
CA CYS A 422 8.15 24.78 6.18
C CYS A 422 7.20 25.99 6.13
N GLU A 423 7.76 27.20 5.99
CA GLU A 423 7.01 28.46 5.88
C GLU A 423 6.17 28.51 4.60
N GLU A 424 6.68 27.91 3.52
CA GLU A 424 6.04 27.90 2.20
C GLU A 424 5.11 26.68 2.00
N LEU A 425 5.36 25.54 2.65
CA LEU A 425 4.33 24.50 2.83
C LEU A 425 3.10 25.11 3.54
N HIS A 426 3.31 26.04 4.48
CA HIS A 426 2.22 26.82 5.06
C HIS A 426 1.61 27.80 4.05
N GLY A 427 2.42 28.59 3.36
CA GLY A 427 1.96 29.57 2.35
C GLY A 427 1.19 28.96 1.17
N ARG A 428 1.54 27.76 0.72
CA ARG A 428 0.79 26.97 -0.29
C ARG A 428 -0.48 26.34 0.28
N ALA A 429 -0.46 25.90 1.54
CA ALA A 429 -1.65 25.36 2.20
C ALA A 429 -2.68 26.43 2.59
N ALA A 430 -2.26 27.68 2.81
CA ALA A 430 -3.13 28.76 3.29
C ALA A 430 -4.30 29.09 2.32
N PRO A 431 -4.12 29.25 0.99
CA PRO A 431 -5.25 29.40 0.06
C PRO A 431 -6.19 28.19 0.04
N ILE A 432 -5.65 26.96 0.11
CA ILE A 432 -6.48 25.74 0.15
C ILE A 432 -7.35 25.72 1.42
N LEU A 433 -6.77 26.12 2.55
CA LEU A 433 -7.49 26.30 3.81
C LEU A 433 -8.54 27.40 3.69
N GLU A 434 -8.22 28.56 3.11
CA GLU A 434 -9.19 29.65 2.87
C GLU A 434 -10.41 29.16 2.09
N GLY A 435 -10.21 28.40 1.01
CA GLY A 435 -11.31 27.78 0.25
C GLY A 435 -12.14 26.77 1.05
N CYS A 436 -11.52 26.03 1.97
CA CYS A 436 -12.24 25.18 2.91
C CYS A 436 -13.07 26.03 3.89
N ILE A 437 -12.56 27.18 4.33
CA ILE A 437 -13.27 28.11 5.21
C ILE A 437 -14.48 28.72 4.50
N GLU A 438 -14.34 29.16 3.25
CA GLU A 438 -15.47 29.68 2.47
C GLU A 438 -16.57 28.62 2.29
N PHE A 439 -16.19 27.40 1.86
CA PHE A 439 -17.14 26.29 1.75
C PHE A 439 -17.86 25.99 3.06
N LEU A 440 -17.13 25.96 4.19
CA LEU A 440 -17.71 25.69 5.51
C LEU A 440 -18.63 26.82 5.98
N LEU A 441 -18.29 28.08 5.74
CA LEU A 441 -19.15 29.22 6.08
C LEU A 441 -20.47 29.22 5.29
N ASP A 442 -20.46 28.82 4.01
CA ASP A 442 -21.66 28.71 3.18
C ASP A 442 -22.47 27.40 3.47
N PHE A 443 -21.80 26.31 3.88
CA PHE A 443 -22.46 25.01 4.11
C PHE A 443 -23.06 24.86 5.52
N LEU A 444 -22.52 25.58 6.52
CA LEU A 444 -23.09 25.66 7.87
C LEU A 444 -24.46 26.34 7.86
N ILE A 445 -25.46 25.70 8.46
CA ILE A 445 -26.82 26.25 8.59
C ILE A 445 -27.24 26.37 10.06
N PRO A 446 -28.18 27.28 10.41
CA PRO A 446 -28.81 27.28 11.71
C PRO A 446 -29.47 25.92 12.01
N SER A 447 -29.06 25.32 13.12
CA SER A 447 -29.61 24.07 13.70
C SER A 447 -31.11 24.13 13.96
N ALA A 448 -31.74 22.98 14.18
CA ALA A 448 -33.18 22.87 14.45
C ALA A 448 -33.69 23.73 15.63
N CYS A 449 -32.85 24.10 16.60
CA CYS A 449 -33.21 25.01 17.69
C CYS A 449 -32.81 26.49 17.45
N GLY A 450 -32.24 26.83 16.30
CA GLY A 450 -31.81 28.18 15.91
C GLY A 450 -30.61 28.74 16.68
N ARG A 451 -30.14 28.10 17.76
CA ARG A 451 -29.07 28.61 18.62
C ARG A 451 -27.65 28.42 18.07
N TYR A 452 -27.42 27.36 17.30
CA TYR A 452 -26.08 26.97 16.83
C TYR A 452 -26.03 26.81 15.30
N LEU A 453 -24.84 26.93 14.72
CA LEU A 453 -24.52 26.56 13.34
C LEU A 453 -24.03 25.10 13.28
N VAL A 454 -24.51 24.34 12.29
CA VAL A 454 -24.24 22.89 12.13
C VAL A 454 -24.18 22.48 10.66
N THR A 455 -23.50 21.38 10.37
CA THR A 455 -23.55 20.70 9.05
C THR A 455 -24.84 19.90 8.90
N ASN A 456 -25.45 19.94 7.71
CA ASN A 456 -26.60 19.11 7.35
C ASN A 456 -26.67 19.02 5.82
N PRO A 457 -26.66 17.82 5.19
CA PRO A 457 -26.47 16.50 5.80
C PRO A 457 -25.11 16.37 6.51
N SER A 458 -25.02 15.39 7.41
CA SER A 458 -23.84 15.05 8.20
C SER A 458 -23.89 13.57 8.61
N LEU A 459 -22.76 12.95 8.93
CA LEU A 459 -22.68 11.57 9.41
C LEU A 459 -21.46 11.34 10.32
N SER A 460 -21.45 10.21 11.03
CA SER A 460 -20.22 9.62 11.57
C SER A 460 -19.72 8.58 10.56
N PRO A 461 -18.44 8.61 10.12
CA PRO A 461 -17.93 7.63 9.16
C PRO A 461 -18.25 6.19 9.56
N GLU A 462 -18.78 5.44 8.59
CA GLU A 462 -19.04 3.99 8.64
C GLU A 462 -19.90 3.48 9.81
N ASN A 463 -20.56 4.38 10.55
CA ASN A 463 -21.32 4.06 11.76
C ASN A 463 -22.83 4.35 11.60
N THR A 464 -23.65 3.58 12.31
CA THR A 464 -25.10 3.70 12.36
C THR A 464 -25.55 4.06 13.77
N PHE A 465 -26.53 4.95 13.91
CA PHE A 465 -27.04 5.39 15.22
C PHE A 465 -28.49 4.97 15.47
N LEU A 466 -28.91 5.09 16.73
CA LEU A 466 -30.31 5.09 17.15
C LEU A 466 -30.71 6.52 17.58
N SER A 467 -31.81 7.03 17.02
CA SER A 467 -32.40 8.31 17.42
C SER A 467 -33.06 8.22 18.81
N GLU A 468 -33.41 9.36 19.40
CA GLU A 468 -34.21 9.37 20.65
C GLU A 468 -35.64 8.85 20.43
N SER A 469 -36.12 8.81 19.18
CA SER A 469 -37.37 8.15 18.78
C SER A 469 -37.22 6.64 18.49
N GLY A 470 -36.03 6.06 18.75
CA GLY A 470 -35.74 4.63 18.58
C GLY A 470 -35.54 4.18 17.11
N LYS A 471 -35.43 5.12 16.17
CA LYS A 471 -35.21 4.82 14.75
C LYS A 471 -33.72 4.63 14.46
N VAL A 472 -33.42 3.69 13.58
CA VAL A 472 -32.09 3.50 13.00
C VAL A 472 -31.84 4.56 11.92
N GLY A 473 -30.60 5.05 11.80
CA GLY A 473 -30.18 5.90 10.68
C GLY A 473 -28.67 6.10 10.59
N ILE A 474 -28.21 6.53 9.41
CA ILE A 474 -26.80 6.88 9.14
C ILE A 474 -26.61 8.41 9.05
N LEU A 475 -27.61 9.13 8.53
CA LEU A 475 -27.55 10.58 8.28
C LEU A 475 -28.19 11.41 9.41
N CYS A 476 -27.45 12.39 9.92
CA CYS A 476 -27.82 13.26 11.03
C CYS A 476 -27.62 14.77 10.72
N GLU A 477 -27.99 15.62 11.67
CA GLU A 477 -27.62 17.05 11.70
C GLU A 477 -26.48 17.26 12.71
N GLY A 478 -25.36 17.82 12.26
CA GLY A 478 -24.18 18.11 13.08
C GLY A 478 -23.62 16.88 13.79
N SER A 479 -22.88 16.03 13.08
CA SER A 479 -22.09 14.97 13.72
C SER A 479 -21.00 15.60 14.60
N ALA A 480 -20.60 14.91 15.67
CA ALA A 480 -19.55 15.40 16.57
C ALA A 480 -18.16 15.45 15.87
N ILE A 481 -17.94 14.63 14.85
CA ILE A 481 -16.72 14.67 14.02
C ILE A 481 -16.70 15.89 13.11
N ASP A 482 -17.79 16.19 12.38
CA ASP A 482 -17.89 17.40 11.54
C ASP A 482 -17.64 18.65 12.38
N MET A 483 -18.33 18.79 13.52
CA MET A 483 -18.20 19.96 14.39
C MET A 483 -16.82 20.08 15.06
N THR A 484 -16.08 18.98 15.17
CA THR A 484 -14.67 19.01 15.58
C THR A 484 -13.76 19.46 14.43
N ILE A 485 -13.96 18.93 13.21
CA ILE A 485 -13.17 19.30 12.02
C ILE A 485 -13.38 20.77 11.64
N VAL A 486 -14.63 21.25 11.63
CA VAL A 486 -14.97 22.66 11.35
C VAL A 486 -14.30 23.59 12.36
N ARG A 487 -14.36 23.25 13.65
CA ARG A 487 -13.70 24.01 14.72
C ARG A 487 -12.18 24.07 14.52
N ILE A 488 -11.53 22.93 14.24
CA ILE A 488 -10.09 22.87 13.97
C ILE A 488 -9.72 23.67 12.71
N ALA A 489 -10.49 23.58 11.63
CA ALA A 489 -10.25 24.36 10.42
C ALA A 489 -10.30 25.87 10.70
N PHE A 490 -11.34 26.32 11.41
CA PHE A 490 -11.50 27.72 11.82
C PHE A 490 -10.33 28.18 12.73
N GLU A 491 -9.92 27.38 13.71
CA GLU A 491 -8.75 27.65 14.57
C GLU A 491 -7.45 27.76 13.77
N LYS A 492 -7.20 26.85 12.82
CA LYS A 492 -5.99 26.87 11.97
C LYS A 492 -5.99 28.04 10.98
N PHE A 493 -7.14 28.48 10.50
CA PHE A 493 -7.25 29.66 9.64
C PHE A 493 -6.98 30.96 10.41
N LEU A 494 -7.55 31.12 11.61
CA LEU A 494 -7.28 32.27 12.47
C LEU A 494 -5.80 32.32 12.90
N TRP A 495 -5.19 31.15 13.14
CA TRP A 495 -3.75 31.01 13.42
C TRP A 495 -2.87 31.38 12.21
N SER A 496 -3.18 30.85 11.01
CA SER A 496 -2.46 31.16 9.77
C SER A 496 -2.48 32.65 9.43
N THR A 497 -3.67 33.26 9.46
CA THR A 497 -3.84 34.70 9.21
C THR A 497 -3.30 35.59 10.34
N ASN A 498 -2.98 35.04 11.52
CA ASN A 498 -2.17 35.75 12.52
C ASN A 498 -0.67 35.72 12.17
N ILE A 499 -0.15 34.58 11.70
CA ILE A 499 1.27 34.39 11.35
C ILE A 499 1.66 35.21 10.12
N HIS A 500 0.83 35.21 9.07
CA HIS A 500 1.07 36.05 7.88
C HIS A 500 0.72 37.54 8.08
N GLU A 501 0.51 37.98 9.33
CA GLU A 501 0.08 39.34 9.73
C GLU A 501 -1.24 39.86 9.11
N GLN A 502 -1.99 39.00 8.40
CA GLN A 502 -3.26 39.28 7.72
C GLN A 502 -4.44 39.47 8.69
N ARG A 503 -4.30 40.37 9.67
CA ARG A 503 -5.30 40.60 10.72
C ARG A 503 -6.65 41.12 10.21
N ASP A 504 -6.61 41.86 9.10
CA ASP A 504 -7.78 42.47 8.44
C ASP A 504 -8.42 41.56 7.36
N HIS A 505 -8.00 40.29 7.26
CA HIS A 505 -8.49 39.35 6.24
C HIS A 505 -10.03 39.20 6.29
N PRO A 506 -10.76 39.36 5.16
CA PRO A 506 -12.21 39.60 5.14
C PRO A 506 -13.07 38.45 5.69
N LEU A 507 -12.54 37.22 5.75
CA LEU A 507 -13.21 36.07 6.36
C LEU A 507 -13.06 35.99 7.89
N ARG A 508 -12.07 36.64 8.52
CA ARG A 508 -11.78 36.46 9.96
C ARG A 508 -12.98 36.81 10.85
N SER A 509 -13.63 37.95 10.60
CA SER A 509 -14.83 38.37 11.34
C SER A 509 -16.00 37.38 11.20
N LYS A 510 -16.20 36.79 10.02
CA LYS A 510 -17.19 35.74 9.78
C LYS A 510 -16.84 34.46 10.55
N VAL A 511 -15.57 34.05 10.52
CA VAL A 511 -15.07 32.88 11.25
C VAL A 511 -15.22 33.07 12.75
N ASP A 512 -14.85 34.23 13.31
CA ASP A 512 -15.03 34.54 14.73
C ASP A 512 -16.51 34.52 15.15
N GLU A 513 -17.43 35.00 14.30
CA GLU A 513 -18.87 34.95 14.57
C GLU A 513 -19.40 33.51 14.50
N ALA A 514 -19.02 32.77 13.46
CA ALA A 514 -19.43 31.39 13.26
C ALA A 514 -18.88 30.47 14.37
N MET A 515 -17.63 30.66 14.79
CA MET A 515 -16.97 29.95 15.89
C MET A 515 -17.75 30.07 17.21
N ARG A 516 -18.26 31.28 17.52
CA ARG A 516 -19.14 31.54 18.68
C ARG A 516 -20.51 30.89 18.58
N LYS A 517 -20.93 30.50 17.37
CA LYS A 517 -22.19 29.78 17.08
C LYS A 517 -21.99 28.28 16.84
N LEU A 518 -20.76 27.78 16.72
CA LEU A 518 -20.50 26.33 16.67
C LEU A 518 -20.81 25.72 18.05
N PRO A 519 -21.51 24.57 18.11
CA PRO A 519 -21.89 23.98 19.39
C PRO A 519 -20.69 23.54 20.23
N GLY A 520 -20.88 23.57 21.55
CA GLY A 520 -20.03 22.85 22.49
C GLY A 520 -20.22 21.35 22.32
N LEU A 521 -19.15 20.57 22.54
CA LEU A 521 -19.20 19.11 22.38
C LEU A 521 -19.89 18.48 23.61
N PRO A 522 -21.01 17.76 23.43
CA PRO A 522 -21.95 17.48 24.52
C PRO A 522 -21.46 16.40 25.49
N VAL A 523 -21.30 16.78 26.76
CA VAL A 523 -20.94 15.86 27.85
C VAL A 523 -22.21 15.24 28.45
N SER A 524 -22.32 13.91 28.44
CA SER A 524 -23.48 13.23 29.01
C SER A 524 -23.42 13.17 30.54
N ALA A 525 -24.38 13.80 31.22
CA ALA A 525 -24.50 13.80 32.68
C ALA A 525 -24.56 12.40 33.33
N LYS A 526 -24.95 11.35 32.58
CA LYS A 526 -24.88 9.96 33.05
C LYS A 526 -23.43 9.50 33.33
N ARG A 527 -22.42 10.03 32.62
CA ARG A 527 -21.01 9.60 32.68
C ARG A 527 -20.11 10.47 33.59
N LEU A 528 -20.65 11.50 34.25
CA LEU A 528 -19.91 12.29 35.25
C LEU A 528 -19.93 11.64 36.65
N PRO A 529 -18.87 11.82 37.48
CA PRO A 529 -18.88 11.42 38.89
C PRO A 529 -19.95 12.16 39.70
N PRO A 530 -20.35 11.65 40.89
CA PRO A 530 -21.42 12.24 41.70
C PRO A 530 -21.35 13.76 41.97
N PRO A 531 -20.23 14.38 42.40
CA PRO A 531 -20.20 15.83 42.66
C PRO A 531 -20.53 16.66 41.42
N TYR A 532 -19.96 16.31 40.27
CA TYR A 532 -20.10 17.03 39.01
C TYR A 532 -21.49 16.87 38.33
N ARG A 533 -22.42 16.10 38.89
CA ARG A 533 -23.80 16.01 38.38
C ARG A 533 -24.70 17.19 38.76
N ASN A 534 -24.30 17.96 39.77
CA ASN A 534 -25.10 19.05 40.33
C ASN A 534 -24.62 20.45 39.90
N GLU A 535 -23.37 20.56 39.40
CA GLU A 535 -22.82 21.79 38.82
C GLU A 535 -23.38 22.10 37.42
N ILE A 536 -24.03 21.11 36.78
CA ILE A 536 -24.76 21.30 35.52
C ILE A 536 -26.07 22.04 35.80
N GLY A 537 -26.08 23.33 35.47
CA GLY A 537 -27.25 24.20 35.57
C GLY A 537 -28.45 23.73 34.73
N PRO A 538 -29.66 24.26 35.00
CA PRO A 538 -30.89 23.80 34.34
C PRO A 538 -30.88 23.97 32.82
N GLU A 539 -30.16 24.97 32.29
CA GLU A 539 -30.04 25.23 30.86
C GLU A 539 -29.40 24.05 30.10
N THR A 540 -28.30 23.48 30.63
CA THR A 540 -27.61 22.35 29.99
C THR A 540 -28.41 21.05 30.07
N ARG A 541 -29.43 20.96 30.94
CA ARG A 541 -30.41 19.84 30.93
C ARG A 541 -31.45 19.98 29.80
N GLN A 542 -31.76 21.19 29.34
CA GLN A 542 -32.62 21.42 28.17
C GLN A 542 -31.85 21.42 26.84
N GLU A 543 -30.55 21.73 26.86
CA GLU A 543 -29.70 21.71 25.66
C GLU A 543 -29.55 20.33 25.04
N GLY A 544 -29.57 19.27 25.86
CA GLY A 544 -29.50 17.88 25.39
C GLY A 544 -30.58 17.50 24.37
N SER A 545 -31.78 18.11 24.44
CA SER A 545 -32.87 17.91 23.46
C SER A 545 -32.91 18.98 22.36
N ALA A 546 -32.19 20.09 22.51
CA ALA A 546 -32.19 21.21 21.57
C ALA A 546 -31.10 21.09 20.50
N VAL A 547 -29.95 20.51 20.85
CA VAL A 547 -28.82 20.34 19.92
C VAL A 547 -28.65 18.86 19.63
N ARG A 548 -29.20 18.40 18.49
CA ARG A 548 -29.23 16.99 18.07
C ARG A 548 -27.86 16.45 17.61
N LEU A 549 -26.77 16.81 18.27
CA LEU A 549 -25.43 16.30 17.99
C LEU A 549 -25.38 14.79 18.17
N HIS A 550 -25.38 14.07 17.05
CA HIS A 550 -25.35 12.62 17.06
C HIS A 550 -23.95 12.14 17.46
N ARG A 551 -23.94 11.27 18.46
CA ARG A 551 -22.74 10.89 19.22
C ARG A 551 -22.02 9.77 18.48
N HIS A 552 -20.79 10.02 18.05
CA HIS A 552 -19.57 9.24 18.30
C HIS A 552 -18.38 10.15 17.95
N ASN A 553 -17.24 10.03 18.64
CA ASN A 553 -16.15 11.02 18.60
C ASN A 553 -14.83 10.39 18.13
N VAL A 554 -14.43 10.64 16.89
CA VAL A 554 -12.99 10.70 16.55
C VAL A 554 -12.49 12.08 16.97
N ARG A 555 -11.44 12.17 17.78
CA ARG A 555 -10.78 13.44 18.11
C ARG A 555 -9.26 13.33 18.16
N LEU A 556 -8.63 14.37 17.63
CA LEU A 556 -7.24 14.72 17.91
C LEU A 556 -7.15 15.43 19.27
N ILE A 557 -6.00 15.34 19.94
CA ILE A 557 -5.83 15.69 21.36
C ILE A 557 -5.61 17.20 21.54
N GLY A 558 -6.15 17.80 22.61
CA GLY A 558 -5.86 19.21 22.93
C GLY A 558 -6.45 19.82 24.22
N ASP A 559 -7.43 19.20 24.89
CA ASP A 559 -8.20 19.88 25.96
C ASP A 559 -8.51 18.98 27.19
N PRO A 560 -8.08 19.33 28.42
CA PRO A 560 -8.07 18.43 29.59
C PRO A 560 -9.42 17.83 29.99
N ILE A 561 -10.50 18.63 30.03
CA ILE A 561 -11.82 18.14 30.47
C ILE A 561 -12.31 17.03 29.54
N ASN A 562 -12.05 17.18 28.25
CA ASN A 562 -12.41 16.22 27.21
C ASN A 562 -11.59 14.91 27.24
N ILE A 563 -10.36 14.91 27.78
CA ILE A 563 -9.54 13.67 27.93
C ILE A 563 -10.27 12.63 28.80
N SER A 564 -10.95 13.07 29.87
CA SER A 564 -11.68 12.21 30.81
C SER A 564 -12.89 11.48 30.19
N VAL A 565 -13.39 12.01 29.06
CA VAL A 565 -14.48 11.43 28.26
C VAL A 565 -13.87 10.59 27.14
N GLY A 566 -12.87 11.09 26.43
CA GLY A 566 -12.15 10.38 25.36
C GLY A 566 -11.60 9.03 25.79
N ARG A 567 -10.91 8.96 26.95
CA ARG A 567 -10.43 7.68 27.53
C ARG A 567 -11.55 6.66 27.81
N ARG A 568 -12.80 7.11 28.01
CA ARG A 568 -13.99 6.27 28.25
C ARG A 568 -14.91 6.09 27.03
N VAL A 569 -14.49 6.62 25.87
CA VAL A 569 -15.00 6.26 24.55
C VAL A 569 -14.03 5.25 23.93
N ALA A 570 -12.74 5.56 23.85
CA ALA A 570 -11.71 4.57 23.49
C ALA A 570 -11.80 3.30 24.37
N GLY A 571 -12.01 3.45 25.69
CA GLY A 571 -12.24 2.33 26.62
C GLY A 571 -13.64 1.69 26.61
N SER A 572 -14.58 2.15 25.78
CA SER A 572 -15.77 1.38 25.38
C SER A 572 -15.56 0.67 24.05
N ASP A 573 -14.93 1.34 23.11
CA ASP A 573 -14.80 0.89 21.72
C ASP A 573 -13.78 -0.27 21.68
N MET A 574 -12.66 -0.14 22.41
CA MET A 574 -11.75 -1.24 22.72
C MET A 574 -12.39 -2.38 23.52
N ARG A 575 -13.54 -2.20 24.19
CA ARG A 575 -14.25 -3.31 24.88
C ARG A 575 -15.19 -4.07 23.94
N THR A 576 -15.65 -3.44 22.87
CA THR A 576 -16.36 -4.14 21.78
C THR A 576 -15.40 -4.91 20.87
N GLU A 577 -14.14 -4.48 20.74
CA GLU A 577 -13.11 -5.22 19.99
C GLU A 577 -12.35 -6.25 20.85
N ALA A 578 -11.97 -5.93 22.09
CA ALA A 578 -11.24 -6.84 22.98
C ALA A 578 -12.14 -7.91 23.66
N GLN A 579 -13.13 -8.44 22.95
CA GLN A 579 -13.96 -9.55 23.46
C GLN A 579 -13.27 -10.93 23.34
N GLU A 580 -11.98 -10.99 22.97
CA GLU A 580 -11.17 -12.22 23.07
C GLU A 580 -9.74 -11.98 23.61
N CYS A 581 -9.60 -11.21 24.69
CA CYS A 581 -8.37 -11.14 25.50
C CYS A 581 -8.68 -11.13 27.02
N ILE A 582 -8.66 -12.31 27.64
CA ILE A 582 -8.72 -12.44 29.11
C ILE A 582 -7.29 -12.32 29.67
N CYS A 583 -7.03 -11.25 30.41
CA CYS A 583 -5.87 -11.12 31.30
C CYS A 583 -6.36 -10.63 32.66
N ASP A 584 -6.01 -11.36 33.73
CA ASP A 584 -6.52 -11.08 35.07
C ASP A 584 -6.05 -9.73 35.64
N GLY A 585 -6.91 -9.13 36.44
CA GLY A 585 -6.69 -7.80 36.99
C GLY A 585 -5.66 -7.78 38.11
N ASN A 586 -4.53 -7.12 37.88
CA ASN A 586 -3.78 -6.41 38.92
C ASN A 586 -3.47 -5.00 38.42
N GLY A 587 -4.16 -4.02 39.00
CA GLY A 587 -4.03 -2.62 38.57
C GLY A 587 -2.84 -1.93 39.21
N PHE A 588 -1.94 -1.39 38.40
CA PHE A 588 -0.99 -0.36 38.84
C PHE A 588 -1.05 0.86 37.94
N MET A 589 -0.97 2.04 38.54
CA MET A 589 -0.91 3.32 37.86
C MET A 589 0.51 3.57 37.34
N VAL A 590 0.62 4.15 36.15
CA VAL A 590 1.82 4.88 35.74
C VAL A 590 1.40 6.32 35.43
N CYS A 591 1.48 7.14 36.48
CA CYS A 591 1.83 8.56 36.35
C CYS A 591 3.33 8.71 36.65
N ASP A 592 3.91 9.84 36.31
CA ASP A 592 5.37 10.05 36.28
C ASP A 592 6.07 9.77 37.63
N ALA A 593 7.11 8.93 37.60
CA ALA A 593 7.94 8.60 38.76
C ALA A 593 9.38 8.18 38.38
N PHE A 594 10.13 9.07 37.72
CA PHE A 594 11.60 9.13 37.85
C PHE A 594 11.94 10.50 38.48
N ALA A 595 12.82 10.64 39.46
CA ALA A 595 13.54 9.60 40.22
C ALA A 595 14.02 10.16 41.57
N THR A 596 14.22 9.27 42.54
CA THR A 596 15.27 9.35 43.56
C THR A 596 15.55 7.94 44.04
N GLY A 597 16.81 7.61 44.27
CA GLY A 597 17.20 6.38 44.97
C GLY A 597 18.10 6.74 46.13
N ASP A 598 18.13 5.87 47.15
CA ASP A 598 19.32 5.75 47.99
C ASP A 598 19.42 4.33 48.57
N CYS A 599 20.61 3.95 49.02
CA CYS A 599 20.88 2.63 49.57
C CYS A 599 20.54 2.56 51.06
N THR A 600 20.03 1.41 51.52
CA THR A 600 20.27 0.97 52.91
C THR A 600 20.20 -0.54 53.05
N THR A 601 21.26 -1.14 53.58
CA THR A 601 21.27 -2.50 54.11
C THR A 601 20.66 -2.53 55.52
N ILE A 602 20.03 -3.65 55.91
CA ILE A 602 20.19 -4.35 57.21
C ILE A 602 19.11 -5.45 57.37
N ARG A 603 19.57 -6.70 57.55
CA ARG A 603 18.97 -7.84 58.30
C ARG A 603 17.52 -8.30 57.99
N GLN A 604 17.04 -9.45 58.49
CA GLN A 604 17.57 -10.83 58.71
C GLN A 604 16.39 -11.62 59.34
N ASP A 605 16.42 -12.95 59.27
CA ASP A 605 15.58 -13.87 60.09
C ASP A 605 14.04 -13.84 59.78
N GLU A 606 13.26 -14.91 59.92
CA GLU A 606 13.55 -16.30 60.31
C GLU A 606 12.45 -17.28 59.79
N HIS A 607 12.82 -18.57 59.61
CA HIS A 607 12.02 -19.80 59.80
C HIS A 607 10.60 -20.06 59.17
N VAL A 608 10.14 -21.31 58.93
CA VAL A 608 10.78 -22.62 58.56
C VAL A 608 9.69 -23.66 58.15
N ASN A 609 10.11 -24.84 57.64
CA ASN A 609 9.35 -26.04 57.24
C ASN A 609 8.80 -26.08 55.78
N GLY A 610 8.97 -27.17 55.01
CA GLY A 610 9.82 -28.36 55.24
C GLY A 610 9.44 -29.62 54.42
N ARG A 611 10.42 -30.53 54.25
CA ARG A 611 10.46 -31.79 53.45
C ARG A 611 10.95 -31.58 52.00
N ASN A 612 12.10 -32.10 51.51
CA ASN A 612 12.70 -33.47 51.54
C ASN A 612 11.99 -34.42 50.56
N PHE A 613 12.63 -35.24 49.71
CA PHE A 613 14.03 -35.60 49.38
C PHE A 613 14.02 -36.12 47.91
N ASP A 614 15.08 -36.25 47.09
CA ASP A 614 16.53 -35.92 47.07
C ASP A 614 16.91 -35.69 45.57
N CYS A 615 18.01 -35.08 45.10
CA CYS A 615 19.46 -35.10 45.39
C CYS A 615 20.26 -36.31 44.86
N ASP A 616 21.06 -36.07 43.81
CA ASP A 616 22.42 -36.62 43.69
C ASP A 616 23.36 -35.52 43.12
N CYS A 617 24.68 -35.68 43.26
CA CYS A 617 25.72 -34.67 43.01
C CYS A 617 26.74 -35.20 41.96
N ARG A 618 27.96 -34.67 41.71
CA ARG A 618 28.85 -33.73 42.42
C ARG A 618 30.01 -33.32 41.48
N ALA A 619 30.69 -32.20 41.77
CA ALA A 619 32.14 -31.91 41.60
C ALA A 619 32.48 -30.53 40.96
N LEU A 620 32.99 -29.63 41.81
CA LEU A 620 34.00 -28.62 41.46
C LEU A 620 35.38 -29.23 41.79
N PRO A 621 36.48 -28.76 41.16
CA PRO A 621 37.35 -27.72 41.75
C PRO A 621 37.65 -26.57 40.74
N THR A 622 37.82 -25.29 41.10
CA THR A 622 38.92 -24.61 41.86
C THR A 622 40.32 -24.91 41.29
N SER A 623 41.26 -23.96 41.08
CA SER A 623 41.35 -22.51 41.39
C SER A 623 42.69 -21.93 40.90
N ARG A 624 42.85 -20.59 40.90
CA ARG A 624 44.13 -19.86 41.12
C ARG A 624 45.19 -19.93 39.98
N ASP A 625 46.18 -19.04 39.87
CA ASP A 625 46.52 -17.77 40.58
C ASP A 625 47.32 -16.82 39.63
N GLU A 626 47.48 -15.55 40.03
CA GLU A 626 48.66 -14.63 39.88
C GLU A 626 49.52 -14.56 38.58
N ALA A 627 50.15 -13.44 38.18
CA ALA A 627 50.09 -12.00 38.53
C ALA A 627 50.97 -11.16 37.55
N ASP A 628 51.00 -9.83 37.77
CA ASP A 628 52.04 -8.86 37.34
C ASP A 628 52.27 -8.49 35.86
N ALA A 629 52.74 -7.29 35.49
CA ALA A 629 52.67 -5.96 36.14
C ALA A 629 53.15 -4.83 35.18
N ASN A 630 52.75 -3.58 35.47
CA ASN A 630 53.36 -2.30 35.07
C ASN A 630 53.33 -1.84 33.58
N ASN A 631 53.20 -0.53 33.26
CA ASN A 631 52.53 0.59 33.96
C ASN A 631 52.37 1.82 33.02
N ASN A 632 51.66 2.85 33.50
CA ASN A 632 51.58 4.24 33.01
C ASN A 632 50.82 4.50 31.68
N SER A 633 50.04 5.58 31.52
CA SER A 633 49.56 6.57 32.53
C SER A 633 48.49 7.51 31.93
N ILE A 634 47.39 7.77 32.65
CA ILE A 634 46.52 8.96 32.48
C ILE A 634 46.08 9.45 33.88
N PRO A 635 46.23 10.74 34.22
CA PRO A 635 45.80 11.29 35.51
C PRO A 635 44.34 11.80 35.50
N SER A 636 43.68 11.76 36.66
CA SER A 636 42.33 12.32 36.91
C SER A 636 42.43 13.69 37.61
N ILE A 637 41.48 14.62 37.36
CA ILE A 637 41.12 15.81 38.17
C ILE A 637 40.06 16.65 37.40
N LEU A 638 39.11 17.42 37.98
CA LEU A 638 38.35 17.31 39.26
C LEU A 638 37.23 18.39 39.28
N PHE A 639 35.97 18.05 39.61
CA PHE A 639 34.86 18.99 39.99
C PHE A 639 34.40 19.99 38.87
N CYS A 640 33.32 20.78 38.97
CA CYS A 640 32.35 21.05 40.06
C CYS A 640 30.91 21.29 39.54
N SER A 641 29.92 21.26 40.43
CA SER A 641 28.50 21.60 40.18
C SER A 641 28.18 23.09 40.36
N SER A 642 27.12 23.59 39.70
CA SER A 642 26.43 24.84 40.09
C SER A 642 24.93 24.79 39.79
N ASN A 643 24.12 25.46 40.64
CA ASN A 643 22.67 25.48 40.58
C ASN A 643 22.13 26.63 39.71
N SER A 644 20.94 26.45 39.12
CA SER A 644 19.99 27.53 38.92
C SER A 644 18.54 27.03 38.96
N ASN A 645 17.65 27.79 39.62
CA ASN A 645 16.22 27.51 39.65
C ASN A 645 15.54 28.03 38.38
N LEU A 646 14.56 27.31 37.85
CA LEU A 646 13.57 27.87 36.93
C LEU A 646 12.20 27.19 37.12
N VAL A 647 11.14 27.99 37.01
CA VAL A 647 9.78 27.61 37.43
C VAL A 647 9.06 26.84 36.31
N ALA A 648 8.51 25.67 36.64
CA ALA A 648 7.67 24.92 35.72
C ALA A 648 6.39 25.69 35.36
N ARG A 649 6.12 25.83 34.06
CA ARG A 649 4.84 26.26 33.49
C ARG A 649 4.39 25.20 32.47
N PRO A 650 3.07 24.98 32.29
CA PRO A 650 2.59 24.03 31.29
C PRO A 650 2.95 24.50 29.88
N PHE A 651 3.56 23.62 29.08
CA PHE A 651 3.93 23.92 27.70
C PHE A 651 2.71 23.87 26.77
N TYR A 652 2.48 24.98 26.08
CA TYR A 652 1.62 25.02 24.88
C TYR A 652 2.43 24.61 23.64
N PRO A 653 1.81 23.98 22.63
CA PRO A 653 2.44 23.77 21.33
C PRO A 653 2.48 25.10 20.55
N LEU A 654 3.63 25.77 20.55
CA LEU A 654 3.90 26.94 19.73
C LEU A 654 5.17 26.72 18.89
N PHE A 655 5.09 27.10 17.62
CA PHE A 655 6.27 27.29 16.77
C PHE A 655 7.05 28.50 17.30
N LEU A 656 8.39 28.45 17.19
CA LEU A 656 9.29 29.47 17.73
C LEU A 656 9.33 30.74 16.86
N ASP A 657 9.17 31.90 17.50
CA ASP A 657 9.65 33.18 16.97
C ASP A 657 11.15 33.13 16.73
N VAL A 658 11.61 33.66 15.58
CA VAL A 658 13.03 33.84 15.29
C VAL A 658 13.26 35.26 14.76
N HIS A 659 13.72 36.16 15.65
CA HIS A 659 14.27 37.45 15.24
C HIS A 659 15.75 37.57 15.64
N HIS A 660 16.56 37.77 14.59
CA HIS A 660 17.90 38.39 14.58
C HIS A 660 19.17 37.62 15.04
N LEU A 661 20.10 37.59 14.07
CA LEU A 661 21.58 37.53 14.14
C LEU A 661 22.26 36.15 14.24
N PRO A 662 23.41 35.94 13.57
CA PRO A 662 23.81 36.54 12.28
C PRO A 662 24.39 35.51 11.27
N THR A 663 24.23 35.79 9.97
CA THR A 663 24.89 35.03 8.89
C THR A 663 26.38 35.35 8.77
N THR A 664 27.24 34.34 8.74
CA THR A 664 28.65 34.47 8.34
C THR A 664 29.08 33.42 7.30
N THR A 665 29.23 33.89 6.07
CA THR A 665 30.34 33.58 5.16
C THR A 665 30.65 32.12 4.80
N VAL A 666 30.13 31.69 3.64
CA VAL A 666 30.96 30.99 2.64
C VAL A 666 30.82 31.74 1.31
N GLN A 667 31.92 31.96 0.61
CA GLN A 667 31.96 32.76 -0.63
C GLN A 667 31.82 31.87 -1.87
N HIS A 668 31.02 32.29 -2.84
CA HIS A 668 31.24 31.93 -4.25
C HIS A 668 31.75 33.15 -5.01
N LEU A 669 32.76 32.94 -5.86
CA LEU A 669 33.49 34.02 -6.53
C LEU A 669 33.00 34.24 -7.97
N SER A 670 32.69 35.51 -8.26
CA SER A 670 32.48 36.08 -9.61
C SER A 670 31.18 35.67 -10.34
N ARG A 671 30.63 36.46 -11.29
CA ARG A 671 31.23 37.64 -11.97
C ARG A 671 30.17 38.62 -12.51
N ALA A 672 30.54 39.90 -12.55
CA ALA A 672 30.07 40.95 -13.48
C ALA A 672 28.61 41.49 -13.44
N SER A 673 28.48 42.66 -12.78
CA SER A 673 28.27 43.96 -13.46
C SER A 673 26.88 44.50 -13.88
N ILE A 674 26.68 45.78 -13.48
CA ILE A 674 26.18 46.95 -14.25
C ILE A 674 24.86 47.65 -13.81
N TYR A 675 25.05 48.88 -13.32
CA TYR A 675 24.21 50.10 -13.39
C TYR A 675 22.88 50.23 -12.60
N SER A 676 23.02 50.70 -11.35
CA SER A 676 22.80 52.12 -10.93
C SER A 676 21.43 52.81 -11.08
N ASP A 677 21.06 53.48 -9.98
CA ASP A 677 20.60 54.89 -9.91
C ASP A 677 19.22 55.31 -10.49
N SER A 678 18.50 56.29 -9.93
CA SER A 678 18.54 56.98 -8.61
C SER A 678 17.38 58.02 -8.50
N VAL A 679 17.09 58.57 -7.30
CA VAL A 679 16.86 60.03 -7.04
C VAL A 679 15.59 60.71 -7.68
N ASP A 680 14.76 61.54 -7.01
CA ASP A 680 14.88 62.13 -5.67
C ASP A 680 13.65 62.92 -5.10
N HIS A 681 13.78 63.29 -3.81
CA HIS A 681 13.41 64.56 -3.13
C HIS A 681 11.94 64.97 -2.76
N PRO A 682 11.75 65.85 -1.73
CA PRO A 682 10.69 65.69 -0.71
C PRO A 682 10.08 67.04 -0.19
N GLN A 683 10.10 67.29 1.14
CA GLN A 683 9.77 68.53 1.91
C GLN A 683 8.26 68.80 2.18
N SER A 684 7.81 69.50 3.24
CA SER A 684 8.34 69.92 4.59
C SER A 684 7.17 70.58 5.40
N VAL A 685 7.21 71.10 6.66
CA VAL A 685 8.23 71.32 7.73
C VAL A 685 7.53 71.31 9.14
N SER A 686 8.33 71.32 10.22
CA SER A 686 8.08 71.94 11.56
C SER A 686 7.31 71.15 12.65
N SER A 687 7.63 71.25 13.96
CA SER A 687 8.61 72.11 14.70
C SER A 687 9.30 71.41 15.91
N PHE A 688 10.31 72.09 16.49
CA PHE A 688 11.27 71.69 17.57
C PHE A 688 10.82 72.16 19.00
N PRO A 689 11.59 72.11 20.14
CA PRO A 689 13.01 71.70 20.40
C PRO A 689 13.41 70.89 21.70
N LEU A 690 14.54 70.16 21.61
CA LEU A 690 15.73 70.05 22.52
C LEU A 690 15.73 69.54 24.01
N TYR A 691 16.60 68.52 24.24
CA TYR A 691 17.62 68.31 25.32
C TYR A 691 17.31 68.00 26.81
N SER A 692 17.95 66.95 27.36
CA SER A 692 19.07 67.05 28.34
C SER A 692 19.71 65.68 28.71
N PHE A 693 20.72 65.65 29.61
CA PHE A 693 21.69 64.54 29.88
C PHE A 693 21.56 63.90 31.28
N GLY A 694 22.16 62.71 31.51
CA GLY A 694 22.50 62.20 32.86
C GLY A 694 23.09 60.77 32.90
N THR A 695 24.05 60.46 33.79
CA THR A 695 24.79 59.17 33.85
C THR A 695 25.14 58.68 35.26
N SER A 696 25.25 57.34 35.43
CA SER A 696 26.15 56.59 36.36
C SER A 696 26.02 56.69 37.91
N TYR A 697 26.12 55.54 38.64
CA TYR A 697 27.27 55.14 39.50
C TYR A 697 27.09 53.72 40.14
N LEU A 698 27.97 53.26 41.06
CA LEU A 698 28.21 51.83 41.41
C LEU A 698 28.11 51.44 42.91
N ARG A 699 27.69 50.19 43.20
CA ARG A 699 28.15 49.23 44.28
C ARG A 699 28.05 49.69 45.78
N PRO A 700 28.40 48.86 46.81
CA PRO A 700 28.41 47.37 47.00
C PRO A 700 27.86 46.85 48.38
N HIS A 701 27.96 45.51 48.59
CA HIS A 701 28.23 44.78 49.86
C HIS A 701 27.13 44.22 50.82
N LEU A 702 27.24 42.88 51.01
CA LEU A 702 27.24 42.07 52.25
C LEU A 702 25.95 41.64 53.01
N ASN A 703 25.75 40.31 52.98
CA ASN A 703 25.28 39.33 54.00
C ASN A 703 25.37 39.73 55.50
N PRO A 704 24.63 39.07 56.46
CA PRO A 704 24.41 37.61 56.47
C PRO A 704 23.12 36.98 57.09
N THR A 705 22.91 35.69 56.74
CA THR A 705 22.42 34.55 57.58
C THR A 705 21.00 34.44 58.21
N LEU A 706 20.39 33.28 57.89
CA LEU A 706 19.78 32.25 58.78
C LEU A 706 18.33 32.36 59.32
N ALA A 707 17.57 31.31 58.94
CA ALA A 707 16.83 30.36 59.80
C ALA A 707 15.30 30.46 59.99
N ALA A 708 14.75 29.25 60.16
CA ALA A 708 13.48 28.85 60.76
C ALA A 708 12.15 29.06 60.00
N SER A 709 11.39 27.97 59.99
CA SER A 709 9.98 27.82 59.60
C SER A 709 9.01 28.68 60.43
N ARG A 710 7.87 29.09 59.84
CA ARG A 710 6.53 28.55 60.21
C ARG A 710 5.39 29.04 59.32
N ASP A 711 4.39 28.17 59.20
CA ASP A 711 2.97 28.37 58.83
C ASP A 711 2.24 29.31 59.83
N PRO A 712 0.92 29.66 59.70
CA PRO A 712 -0.04 29.41 58.60
C PRO A 712 -1.01 30.60 58.30
N LYS A 713 -2.10 30.29 57.55
CA LYS A 713 -3.39 31.04 57.46
C LYS A 713 -3.32 32.38 56.69
N GLN A 714 -4.39 32.92 56.10
CA GLN A 714 -5.82 32.53 56.05
C GLN A 714 -6.45 33.04 54.72
N HIS A 715 -7.51 32.41 54.21
CA HIS A 715 -8.30 32.95 53.09
C HIS A 715 -9.73 33.32 53.53
N HIS A 716 -10.27 34.39 52.94
CA HIS A 716 -11.51 35.03 53.39
C HIS A 716 -12.80 34.23 53.17
N HIS A 717 -13.83 34.60 53.95
CA HIS A 717 -15.22 34.17 53.77
C HIS A 717 -15.73 34.35 52.35
N ASN A 718 -16.60 33.42 51.94
CA ASN A 718 -17.70 33.71 51.03
C ASN A 718 -18.94 34.05 51.89
N ASN A 719 -19.72 35.07 51.54
CA ASN A 719 -20.82 35.53 52.38
C ASN A 719 -21.98 36.06 51.52
N ASN A 720 -23.22 35.67 51.82
CA ASN A 720 -24.40 36.25 51.18
C ASN A 720 -25.64 36.13 52.09
N HIS A 721 -26.46 37.18 52.11
CA HIS A 721 -27.64 37.29 52.96
C HIS A 721 -28.79 36.39 52.45
N SER A 722 -29.86 36.09 53.19
CA SER A 722 -30.68 36.92 54.10
C SER A 722 -31.67 36.03 54.89
N ALA A 723 -32.49 36.49 55.84
CA ALA A 723 -32.37 37.50 56.90
C ALA A 723 -33.68 37.44 57.72
N TYR A 724 -33.62 37.49 59.05
CA TYR A 724 -34.69 38.00 59.93
C TYR A 724 -34.07 38.25 61.31
N GLY A 725 -34.31 39.43 61.89
CA GLY A 725 -33.60 39.87 63.08
C GLY A 725 -34.52 40.20 64.26
N ILE A 726 -34.00 40.02 65.48
CA ILE A 726 -34.55 40.58 66.71
C ILE A 726 -33.42 41.33 67.41
N ARG A 727 -33.68 42.59 67.81
CA ARG A 727 -32.76 43.37 68.64
C ARG A 727 -32.86 42.93 70.09
N THR A 728 -31.73 42.74 70.76
CA THR A 728 -31.61 43.12 72.18
C THR A 728 -30.21 43.67 72.41
N THR A 729 -30.12 44.88 72.97
CA THR A 729 -28.85 45.53 73.34
C THR A 729 -28.62 45.29 74.82
N ILE A 730 -27.42 44.83 75.24
CA ILE A 730 -26.91 45.07 76.60
C ILE A 730 -25.38 45.19 76.59
N THR A 731 -24.95 46.34 77.08
CA THR A 731 -23.69 46.71 77.76
C THR A 731 -22.52 45.72 77.79
N THR A 732 -21.42 46.13 77.15
CA THR A 732 -20.07 45.60 77.39
C THR A 732 -19.68 45.75 78.86
N THR A 733 -19.32 44.65 79.52
CA THR A 733 -18.56 44.67 80.78
C THR A 733 -17.25 43.94 80.55
N ILE A 734 -16.12 44.65 80.64
CA ILE A 734 -14.80 44.05 80.42
C ILE A 734 -14.43 43.27 81.68
N MET A 735 -14.52 41.94 81.61
CA MET A 735 -13.70 41.09 82.48
C MET A 735 -12.33 40.96 81.81
N ALA A 736 -11.29 41.39 82.50
CA ALA A 736 -9.92 41.22 82.03
C ALA A 736 -9.50 39.76 82.21
N GLU A 737 -8.81 39.20 81.22
CA GLU A 737 -8.23 37.86 81.32
C GLU A 737 -7.23 37.82 82.48
N PRO A 738 -7.25 36.78 83.34
CA PRO A 738 -6.22 36.60 84.36
C PRO A 738 -4.85 36.39 83.67
N PRO A 739 -3.76 36.98 84.19
CA PRO A 739 -2.46 36.92 83.53
C PRO A 739 -1.95 35.48 83.45
N SER A 740 -1.46 35.04 82.29
CA SER A 740 -1.00 33.65 82.07
C SER A 740 0.29 33.26 82.80
N SER A 741 0.93 34.21 83.50
CA SER A 741 2.13 33.96 84.32
C SER A 741 1.75 33.57 85.75
N PRO A 742 2.35 32.53 86.35
CA PRO A 742 2.09 32.17 87.73
C PRO A 742 2.55 33.26 88.72
N PRO A 743 1.94 33.34 89.92
CA PRO A 743 2.28 34.33 90.94
C PRO A 743 3.76 34.26 91.38
N SER A 744 4.37 35.43 91.60
CA SER A 744 5.73 35.54 92.15
C SER A 744 5.76 35.28 93.67
N GLU A 745 6.93 34.97 94.24
CA GLU A 745 7.10 34.79 95.70
C GLU A 745 6.80 36.06 96.53
N ALA A 746 6.65 37.23 95.91
CA ALA A 746 6.26 38.49 96.57
C ALA A 746 4.74 38.75 96.57
N THR A 747 3.94 37.84 96.01
CA THR A 747 2.46 37.97 95.91
C THR A 747 1.79 37.43 97.18
N SER A 748 0.61 37.93 97.56
CA SER A 748 -0.10 37.39 98.74
C SER A 748 -0.59 35.95 98.49
N SER A 749 -0.73 35.18 99.57
CA SER A 749 -1.23 33.80 99.49
C SER A 749 -2.69 33.72 99.03
N GLU A 750 -3.48 34.79 99.22
CA GLU A 750 -4.87 34.86 98.75
C GLU A 750 -4.94 35.15 97.24
N ASP A 751 -4.14 36.09 96.74
CA ASP A 751 -4.03 36.37 95.29
C ASP A 751 -3.53 35.15 94.51
N ALA A 752 -2.56 34.43 95.06
CA ALA A 752 -2.06 33.20 94.45
C ALA A 752 -3.12 32.09 94.41
N LEU A 753 -3.92 31.95 95.47
CA LEU A 753 -5.06 31.03 95.50
C LEU A 753 -6.16 31.42 94.51
N ALA A 754 -6.41 32.72 94.31
CA ALA A 754 -7.34 33.20 93.29
C ALA A 754 -6.84 32.88 91.87
N TRP A 755 -5.54 33.04 91.61
CA TRP A 755 -4.94 32.68 90.32
C TRP A 755 -5.13 31.19 90.01
N TYR A 756 -4.68 30.29 90.89
CA TYR A 756 -4.80 28.84 90.66
C TYR A 756 -6.26 28.37 90.54
N LYS A 757 -7.22 29.02 91.22
CA LYS A 757 -8.65 28.74 91.01
C LYS A 757 -9.12 29.14 89.62
N SER A 758 -8.82 30.35 89.15
CA SER A 758 -9.23 30.78 87.81
C SER A 758 -8.63 29.91 86.70
N GLN A 759 -7.39 29.43 86.86
CA GLN A 759 -6.79 28.47 85.91
C GLN A 759 -7.43 27.07 86.00
N TYR A 760 -7.88 26.64 87.18
CA TYR A 760 -8.62 25.37 87.34
C TYR A 760 -10.00 25.45 86.68
N GLU A 761 -10.72 26.56 86.87
CA GLU A 761 -12.03 26.80 86.24
C GLU A 761 -11.93 26.85 84.70
N VAL A 762 -10.87 27.45 84.15
CA VAL A 762 -10.57 27.40 82.70
C VAL A 762 -10.28 25.96 82.24
N LEU A 763 -9.44 25.22 82.96
CA LEU A 763 -9.10 23.83 82.61
C LEU A 763 -10.30 22.86 82.74
N GLU A 764 -11.23 23.09 83.66
CA GLU A 764 -12.50 22.34 83.70
C GLU A 764 -13.39 22.65 82.48
N GLY A 765 -13.39 23.91 82.01
CA GLY A 765 -14.04 24.32 80.76
C GLY A 765 -13.44 23.63 79.53
N GLU A 766 -12.12 23.74 79.34
CA GLU A 766 -11.41 23.07 78.24
C GLU A 766 -11.59 21.54 78.25
N LEU A 767 -11.60 20.93 79.44
CA LEU A 767 -11.86 19.50 79.61
C LEU A 767 -13.31 19.11 79.25
N ALA A 768 -14.28 19.99 79.50
CA ALA A 768 -15.67 19.78 79.12
C ALA A 768 -15.86 19.89 77.60
N GLU A 769 -15.32 20.95 76.97
CA GLU A 769 -15.36 21.14 75.52
C GLU A 769 -14.66 19.98 74.78
N PHE A 770 -13.49 19.55 75.26
CA PHE A 770 -12.78 18.40 74.68
C PHE A 770 -13.59 17.10 74.77
N ARG A 771 -14.29 16.86 75.89
CA ARG A 771 -15.16 15.68 76.07
C ARG A 771 -16.38 15.71 75.16
N GLU A 772 -16.97 16.87 74.92
CA GLU A 772 -18.09 17.02 74.00
C GLU A 772 -17.64 16.81 72.55
N SER A 773 -16.55 17.47 72.13
CA SER A 773 -15.96 17.32 70.80
C SER A 773 -15.50 15.88 70.50
N SER A 774 -14.87 15.20 71.46
CA SER A 774 -14.48 13.79 71.32
C SER A 774 -15.68 12.86 71.09
N LYS A 775 -16.81 13.15 71.76
CA LYS A 775 -18.06 12.37 71.64
C LYS A 775 -18.79 12.65 70.33
N GLU A 776 -18.74 13.89 69.82
CA GLU A 776 -19.24 14.21 68.48
C GLU A 776 -18.42 13.48 67.40
N LEU A 777 -17.09 13.46 67.52
CA LEU A 777 -16.19 12.76 66.61
C LEU A 777 -16.41 11.24 66.60
N GLU A 778 -16.58 10.62 67.78
CA GLU A 778 -16.96 9.20 67.88
C GLU A 778 -18.27 8.90 67.12
N GLN A 779 -19.28 9.77 67.27
CA GLN A 779 -20.56 9.62 66.56
C GLN A 779 -20.48 9.93 65.06
N GLU A 780 -19.48 10.66 64.57
CA GLU A 780 -19.25 10.84 63.13
C GLU A 780 -18.54 9.62 62.54
N LEU A 781 -17.51 9.12 63.22
CA LEU A 781 -16.78 7.90 62.83
C LEU A 781 -17.69 6.67 62.80
N GLU A 782 -18.59 6.49 63.76
CA GLU A 782 -19.53 5.35 63.80
C GLU A 782 -20.50 5.37 62.60
N LYS A 783 -21.00 6.55 62.19
CA LYS A 783 -21.82 6.72 60.98
C LYS A 783 -21.05 6.42 59.70
N ASP A 784 -19.77 6.79 59.64
CA ASP A 784 -18.95 6.55 58.46
C ASP A 784 -18.58 5.06 58.32
N ILE A 785 -18.42 4.34 59.44
CA ILE A 785 -18.30 2.87 59.49
C ILE A 785 -19.58 2.20 58.98
N GLU A 786 -20.77 2.56 59.48
CA GLU A 786 -22.05 2.04 58.96
C GLU A 786 -22.18 2.29 57.45
N ALA A 787 -21.81 3.49 57.00
CA ALA A 787 -21.83 3.87 55.59
C ALA A 787 -20.80 3.09 54.76
N ALA A 788 -19.68 2.67 55.32
CA ALA A 788 -18.67 1.82 54.68
C ALA A 788 -19.16 0.36 54.55
N GLU A 789 -19.61 -0.27 55.64
CA GLU A 789 -20.15 -1.65 55.60
C GLU A 789 -21.35 -1.77 54.63
N LYS A 790 -22.15 -0.71 54.50
CA LYS A 790 -23.29 -0.66 53.56
C LYS A 790 -22.83 -0.55 52.10
N ARG A 791 -21.70 0.13 51.84
CA ARG A 791 -21.04 0.15 50.53
C ARG A 791 -20.46 -1.22 50.19
N GLU A 792 -19.75 -1.84 51.13
CA GLU A 792 -19.15 -3.18 50.99
C GLU A 792 -20.20 -4.24 50.64
N ARG A 793 -21.26 -4.37 51.44
CA ARG A 793 -22.37 -5.32 51.18
C ARG A 793 -23.03 -5.10 49.81
N SER A 794 -23.12 -3.85 49.34
CA SER A 794 -23.64 -3.53 48.00
C SER A 794 -22.64 -3.82 46.87
N LEU A 795 -21.34 -3.90 47.14
CA LEU A 795 -20.33 -4.32 46.17
C LEU A 795 -20.24 -5.84 46.10
N GLN A 796 -20.32 -6.54 47.23
CA GLN A 796 -20.32 -8.00 47.31
C GLN A 796 -21.48 -8.61 46.51
N GLN A 797 -22.71 -8.12 46.69
CA GLN A 797 -23.88 -8.54 45.90
C GLN A 797 -23.71 -8.31 44.39
N LYS A 798 -22.97 -7.27 43.98
CA LYS A 798 -22.66 -7.02 42.56
C LYS A 798 -21.58 -7.97 42.03
N ALA A 799 -20.59 -8.32 42.84
CA ALA A 799 -19.59 -9.31 42.48
C ALA A 799 -20.24 -10.69 42.26
N GLU A 800 -21.15 -11.10 43.15
CA GLU A 800 -21.92 -12.34 43.02
C GLU A 800 -22.79 -12.35 41.74
N SER A 801 -23.51 -11.26 41.45
CA SER A 801 -24.29 -11.10 40.21
C SER A 801 -23.42 -11.20 38.95
N LEU A 802 -22.30 -10.49 38.91
CA LEU A 802 -21.36 -10.51 37.78
C LEU A 802 -20.69 -11.88 37.62
N GLN A 803 -20.42 -12.59 38.72
CA GLN A 803 -19.87 -13.94 38.68
C GLN A 803 -20.86 -14.94 38.06
N PHE A 804 -22.16 -14.81 38.35
CA PHE A 804 -23.21 -15.60 37.70
C PHE A 804 -23.29 -15.29 36.19
N GLU A 805 -23.32 -14.02 35.81
CA GLU A 805 -23.30 -13.60 34.40
C GLU A 805 -22.08 -14.16 33.65
N VAL A 806 -20.89 -14.14 34.27
CA VAL A 806 -19.65 -14.69 33.68
C VAL A 806 -19.74 -16.20 33.43
N GLU A 807 -20.31 -17.00 34.32
CA GLU A 807 -20.50 -18.43 34.08
C GLU A 807 -21.59 -18.73 33.02
N GLU A 808 -22.64 -17.89 32.94
CA GLU A 808 -23.63 -17.98 31.86
C GLU A 808 -22.98 -17.69 30.49
N TRP A 809 -22.16 -16.64 30.39
CA TRP A 809 -21.42 -16.30 29.17
C TRP A 809 -20.37 -17.35 28.79
N LYS A 810 -19.63 -17.92 29.76
CA LYS A 810 -18.72 -19.06 29.52
C LYS A 810 -19.46 -20.27 28.96
N THR A 811 -20.68 -20.52 29.42
CA THR A 811 -21.52 -21.63 28.95
C THR A 811 -22.00 -21.38 27.51
N LYS A 812 -22.49 -20.17 27.22
CA LYS A 812 -22.87 -19.72 25.87
C LYS A 812 -21.70 -19.78 24.88
N TYR A 813 -20.50 -19.32 25.26
CA TYR A 813 -19.30 -19.40 24.42
C TYR A 813 -18.93 -20.84 24.08
N LYS A 814 -18.96 -21.77 25.06
CA LYS A 814 -18.71 -23.20 24.81
C LYS A 814 -19.71 -23.81 23.83
N GLN A 815 -20.99 -23.46 23.94
CA GLN A 815 -22.02 -23.91 22.99
C GLN A 815 -21.74 -23.36 21.58
N ALA A 816 -21.62 -22.03 21.44
CA ALA A 816 -21.38 -21.39 20.14
C ALA A 816 -20.10 -21.89 19.46
N LYS A 817 -19.02 -22.12 20.21
CA LYS A 817 -17.77 -22.72 19.71
C LYS A 817 -17.95 -24.17 19.23
N THR A 818 -18.82 -24.94 19.88
CA THR A 818 -19.16 -26.30 19.46
C THR A 818 -19.97 -26.29 18.17
N GLU A 819 -20.96 -25.40 18.06
CA GLU A 819 -21.78 -25.21 16.87
C GLU A 819 -20.94 -24.72 15.67
N ALA A 820 -20.04 -23.76 15.89
CA ALA A 820 -19.09 -23.29 14.87
C ALA A 820 -18.15 -24.40 14.38
N ASN A 821 -17.59 -25.21 15.29
CA ASN A 821 -16.77 -26.37 14.92
C ASN A 821 -17.55 -27.40 14.08
N ILE A 822 -18.84 -27.64 14.38
CA ILE A 822 -19.70 -28.54 13.60
C ILE A 822 -19.99 -27.96 12.20
N ALA A 823 -20.20 -26.65 12.10
CA ALA A 823 -20.37 -25.98 10.81
C ALA A 823 -19.08 -26.07 9.96
N GLN A 824 -17.91 -25.79 10.54
CA GLN A 824 -16.62 -25.93 9.86
C GLN A 824 -16.39 -27.36 9.35
N ASN A 825 -16.60 -28.37 10.20
CA ASN A 825 -16.47 -29.79 9.82
C ASN A 825 -17.48 -30.26 8.75
N THR A 826 -18.54 -29.48 8.50
CA THR A 826 -19.49 -29.71 7.40
C THR A 826 -19.00 -29.04 6.12
N LEU A 827 -18.60 -27.77 6.19
CA LEU A 827 -18.05 -27.01 5.06
C LEU A 827 -16.76 -27.63 4.51
N GLU A 828 -15.87 -28.15 5.37
CA GLU A 828 -14.66 -28.86 4.93
C GLU A 828 -15.00 -30.11 4.09
N LYS A 829 -16.06 -30.85 4.44
CA LYS A 829 -16.53 -32.00 3.66
C LYS A 829 -17.11 -31.56 2.34
N GLU A 830 -17.96 -30.53 2.33
CA GLU A 830 -18.50 -29.95 1.09
C GLU A 830 -17.37 -29.51 0.15
N ILE A 831 -16.36 -28.80 0.66
CA ILE A 831 -15.16 -28.41 -0.08
C ILE A 831 -14.40 -29.62 -0.65
N THR A 832 -14.25 -30.73 0.09
CA THR A 832 -13.64 -31.95 -0.49
C THR A 832 -14.49 -32.52 -1.63
N THR A 833 -15.81 -32.62 -1.49
CA THR A 833 -16.68 -33.12 -2.57
C THR A 833 -16.70 -32.20 -3.80
N LEU A 834 -16.57 -30.88 -3.61
CA LEU A 834 -16.45 -29.90 -4.69
C LEU A 834 -15.09 -30.01 -5.41
N ARG A 835 -14.01 -30.32 -4.69
CA ARG A 835 -12.68 -30.57 -5.28
C ARG A 835 -12.67 -31.85 -6.10
N ASP A 836 -13.24 -32.95 -5.59
CA ASP A 836 -13.30 -34.22 -6.32
C ASP A 836 -14.22 -34.16 -7.55
N THR A 837 -15.37 -33.46 -7.46
CA THR A 837 -16.25 -33.25 -8.62
C THR A 837 -15.62 -32.34 -9.67
N ASN A 838 -14.93 -31.25 -9.27
CA ASN A 838 -14.18 -30.41 -10.19
C ASN A 838 -13.05 -31.20 -10.90
N ARG A 839 -12.29 -32.02 -10.16
CA ARG A 839 -11.27 -32.91 -10.74
C ARG A 839 -11.87 -33.89 -11.76
N SER A 840 -13.07 -34.43 -11.49
CA SER A 840 -13.78 -35.28 -12.46
C SER A 840 -14.24 -34.51 -13.70
N LEU A 841 -14.62 -33.23 -13.58
CA LEU A 841 -14.97 -32.38 -14.72
C LEU A 841 -13.75 -32.00 -15.56
N GLN A 842 -12.62 -31.69 -14.94
CA GLN A 842 -11.35 -31.43 -15.65
C GLN A 842 -10.86 -32.64 -16.45
N LEU A 843 -10.98 -33.86 -15.91
CA LEU A 843 -10.66 -35.09 -16.65
C LEU A 843 -11.56 -35.25 -17.89
N LYS A 844 -12.89 -35.06 -17.73
CA LYS A 844 -13.84 -35.12 -18.85
C LYS A 844 -13.62 -34.03 -19.89
N LEU A 845 -13.22 -32.83 -19.48
CA LEU A 845 -12.87 -31.75 -20.40
C LEU A 845 -11.67 -32.18 -21.26
N ARG A 846 -10.63 -32.74 -20.64
CA ARG A 846 -9.45 -33.25 -21.34
C ARG A 846 -9.76 -34.42 -22.28
N ASP A 847 -10.66 -35.32 -21.90
CA ASP A 847 -11.14 -36.40 -22.77
C ASP A 847 -11.88 -35.84 -24.01
N ILE A 848 -12.63 -34.74 -23.84
CA ILE A 848 -13.34 -34.04 -24.93
C ILE A 848 -12.36 -33.26 -25.83
N GLU A 849 -11.35 -32.61 -25.26
CA GLU A 849 -10.28 -31.90 -25.99
C GLU A 849 -9.52 -32.88 -26.91
N VAL A 850 -9.08 -34.03 -26.37
CA VAL A 850 -8.40 -35.08 -27.16
C VAL A 850 -9.30 -35.64 -28.26
N ALA A 851 -10.60 -35.83 -27.98
CA ALA A 851 -11.56 -36.25 -29.01
C ALA A 851 -11.74 -35.20 -30.12
N ASN A 852 -11.74 -33.91 -29.78
CA ASN A 852 -11.79 -32.83 -30.77
C ASN A 852 -10.54 -32.77 -31.65
N ASP A 853 -9.35 -32.89 -31.05
CA ASP A 853 -8.08 -32.94 -31.79
C ASP A 853 -8.05 -34.08 -32.83
N ASP A 854 -8.56 -35.27 -32.45
CA ASP A 854 -8.67 -36.40 -33.36
C ASP A 854 -9.75 -36.18 -34.45
N PHE A 855 -10.88 -35.52 -34.15
CA PHE A 855 -11.84 -35.11 -35.17
C PHE A 855 -11.26 -34.07 -36.15
N GLU A 856 -10.51 -33.08 -35.67
CA GLU A 856 -9.84 -32.10 -36.54
C GLU A 856 -8.71 -32.73 -37.37
N ARG A 857 -8.01 -33.73 -36.83
CA ARG A 857 -7.05 -34.54 -37.59
C ARG A 857 -7.75 -35.35 -38.68
N GLN A 858 -8.89 -35.99 -38.37
CA GLN A 858 -9.69 -36.70 -39.37
C GLN A 858 -10.19 -35.75 -40.46
N ALA A 859 -10.72 -34.57 -40.10
CA ALA A 859 -11.19 -33.55 -41.04
C ALA A 859 -10.07 -33.10 -42.00
N ARG A 860 -8.88 -32.78 -41.47
CA ARG A 860 -7.70 -32.41 -42.28
C ARG A 860 -7.28 -33.54 -43.23
N ASN A 861 -7.25 -34.79 -42.76
CA ASN A 861 -6.96 -35.95 -43.61
C ASN A 861 -8.01 -36.12 -44.73
N THR A 862 -9.30 -35.90 -44.45
CA THR A 862 -10.34 -35.97 -45.49
C THR A 862 -10.26 -34.84 -46.51
N SER A 863 -9.89 -33.62 -46.11
CA SER A 863 -9.67 -32.51 -47.05
C SER A 863 -8.52 -32.82 -48.01
N SER A 864 -7.35 -33.19 -47.47
CA SER A 864 -6.19 -33.56 -48.29
C SER A 864 -6.45 -34.76 -49.22
N SER A 865 -7.29 -35.72 -48.78
CA SER A 865 -7.73 -36.83 -49.63
C SER A 865 -8.68 -36.40 -50.75
N LEU A 866 -9.51 -35.38 -50.52
CA LEU A 866 -10.40 -34.80 -51.52
C LEU A 866 -9.61 -33.98 -52.55
N GLU A 867 -8.65 -33.18 -52.10
CA GLU A 867 -7.76 -32.34 -52.93
C GLU A 867 -6.88 -33.19 -53.86
N ASP A 868 -6.34 -34.32 -53.37
CA ASP A 868 -5.59 -35.30 -54.18
C ASP A 868 -6.49 -36.01 -55.22
N LEU A 869 -7.75 -36.31 -54.87
CA LEU A 869 -8.73 -36.85 -55.82
C LEU A 869 -9.13 -35.80 -56.88
N GLU A 870 -9.37 -34.56 -56.50
CA GLU A 870 -9.71 -33.46 -57.41
C GLU A 870 -8.55 -33.18 -58.39
N SER A 871 -7.32 -33.12 -57.88
CA SER A 871 -6.10 -33.00 -58.70
C SER A 871 -6.00 -34.13 -59.74
N LYS A 872 -6.23 -35.38 -59.33
CA LYS A 872 -6.24 -36.53 -60.25
C LYS A 872 -7.38 -36.47 -61.26
N TYR A 873 -8.54 -35.95 -60.87
CA TYR A 873 -9.69 -35.78 -61.76
C TYR A 873 -9.43 -34.70 -62.81
N ASN A 874 -8.81 -33.58 -62.42
CA ASN A 874 -8.43 -32.50 -63.33
C ASN A 874 -7.39 -32.98 -64.36
N VAL A 875 -6.35 -33.72 -63.93
CA VAL A 875 -5.37 -34.35 -64.85
C VAL A 875 -6.03 -35.38 -65.78
N ALA A 876 -7.09 -36.06 -65.35
CA ALA A 876 -7.86 -36.96 -66.21
C ALA A 876 -8.70 -36.20 -67.25
N ILE A 877 -9.30 -35.06 -66.88
CA ILE A 877 -10.04 -34.17 -67.79
C ILE A 877 -9.10 -33.58 -68.85
N GLU A 878 -7.93 -33.06 -68.46
CA GLU A 878 -6.93 -32.54 -69.40
C GLU A 878 -6.51 -33.59 -70.44
N ARG A 879 -6.28 -34.83 -70.00
CA ARG A 879 -5.95 -35.96 -70.89
C ARG A 879 -7.11 -36.33 -71.81
N ALA A 880 -8.35 -36.28 -71.34
CA ALA A 880 -9.52 -36.55 -72.17
C ALA A 880 -9.67 -35.49 -73.28
N VAL A 881 -9.54 -34.20 -72.94
CA VAL A 881 -9.59 -33.08 -73.91
C VAL A 881 -8.47 -33.20 -74.96
N MET A 882 -7.25 -33.57 -74.54
CA MET A 882 -6.15 -33.82 -75.48
C MET A 882 -6.46 -34.98 -76.44
N MET A 883 -7.02 -36.10 -75.93
CA MET A 883 -7.41 -37.24 -76.77
C MET A 883 -8.58 -36.91 -77.72
N GLU A 884 -9.56 -36.11 -77.29
CA GLU A 884 -10.65 -35.67 -78.17
C GLU A 884 -10.14 -34.80 -79.32
N GLU A 885 -9.20 -33.89 -79.08
CA GLU A 885 -8.60 -33.06 -80.14
C GLU A 885 -7.67 -33.89 -81.05
N GLU A 886 -6.92 -34.87 -80.52
CA GLU A 886 -6.16 -35.85 -81.33
C GLU A 886 -7.08 -36.70 -82.24
N ILE A 887 -8.19 -37.21 -81.71
CA ILE A 887 -9.18 -37.97 -82.49
C ILE A 887 -9.76 -37.10 -83.61
N LYS A 888 -10.16 -35.87 -83.29
CA LYS A 888 -10.73 -34.88 -84.21
C LYS A 888 -9.74 -34.45 -85.30
N LEU A 889 -8.44 -34.37 -85.01
CA LEU A 889 -7.39 -34.19 -86.01
C LEU A 889 -7.26 -35.43 -86.91
N GLY A 890 -7.23 -36.63 -86.32
CA GLY A 890 -7.21 -37.89 -87.08
C GLY A 890 -8.45 -38.12 -87.96
N GLU A 891 -9.62 -37.64 -87.55
CA GLU A 891 -10.83 -37.64 -88.39
C GLU A 891 -10.74 -36.66 -89.55
N GLN A 892 -10.15 -35.47 -89.35
CA GLN A 892 -9.87 -34.52 -90.43
C GLN A 892 -8.86 -35.08 -91.43
N GLU A 893 -7.75 -35.67 -90.98
CA GLU A 893 -6.78 -36.35 -91.84
C GLU A 893 -7.41 -37.54 -92.59
N ARG A 894 -8.29 -38.30 -91.94
CA ARG A 894 -8.99 -39.41 -92.57
C ARG A 894 -9.95 -38.94 -93.67
N GLU A 895 -10.62 -37.81 -93.50
CA GLU A 895 -11.54 -37.29 -94.51
C GLU A 895 -10.79 -36.55 -95.65
N THR A 896 -9.67 -35.87 -95.38
CA THR A 896 -8.82 -35.34 -96.47
C THR A 896 -8.20 -36.48 -97.29
N LEU A 897 -7.67 -37.53 -96.65
CA LEU A 897 -7.21 -38.75 -97.33
C LEU A 897 -8.34 -39.46 -98.08
N ARG A 898 -9.60 -39.40 -97.61
CA ARG A 898 -10.75 -39.94 -98.33
C ARG A 898 -11.05 -39.13 -99.60
N ILE A 899 -11.06 -37.81 -99.51
CA ILE A 899 -11.26 -36.90 -100.64
C ILE A 899 -10.15 -37.10 -101.68
N GLU A 900 -8.89 -37.17 -101.23
CA GLU A 900 -7.74 -37.44 -102.09
C GLU A 900 -7.79 -38.84 -102.73
N ALA A 901 -8.12 -39.88 -101.96
CA ALA A 901 -8.27 -41.24 -102.50
C ALA A 901 -9.47 -41.37 -103.46
N GLN A 902 -10.51 -40.55 -103.33
CA GLN A 902 -11.59 -40.50 -104.32
C GLN A 902 -11.14 -39.72 -105.57
N ARG A 903 -10.50 -38.55 -105.42
CA ARG A 903 -9.91 -37.82 -106.54
C ARG A 903 -8.91 -38.67 -107.33
N LEU A 904 -8.02 -39.41 -106.66
CA LEU A 904 -7.07 -40.33 -107.30
C LEU A 904 -7.76 -41.52 -108.00
N ARG A 905 -8.98 -41.91 -107.57
CA ARG A 905 -9.80 -42.89 -108.30
C ARG A 905 -10.48 -42.28 -109.52
N GLU A 906 -10.88 -41.02 -109.46
CA GLU A 906 -11.43 -40.28 -110.60
C GLU A 906 -10.35 -40.01 -111.65
N GLU A 907 -9.15 -39.55 -111.23
CA GLU A 907 -7.96 -39.43 -112.08
C GLU A 907 -7.51 -40.81 -112.64
N LEU A 908 -7.58 -41.90 -111.85
CA LEU A 908 -7.34 -43.26 -112.37
C LEU A 908 -8.44 -43.74 -113.31
N ALA A 909 -9.70 -43.32 -113.14
CA ALA A 909 -10.79 -43.67 -114.03
C ALA A 909 -10.63 -42.97 -115.39
N ASP A 910 -10.29 -41.67 -115.38
CA ASP A 910 -10.00 -40.90 -116.59
C ASP A 910 -8.73 -41.42 -117.30
N LEU A 911 -7.63 -41.66 -116.56
CA LEU A 911 -6.42 -42.30 -117.11
C LEU A 911 -6.69 -43.73 -117.59
N LYS A 912 -7.64 -44.46 -116.99
CA LYS A 912 -8.06 -45.79 -117.47
C LYS A 912 -8.93 -45.68 -118.72
N ILE A 913 -9.79 -44.68 -118.84
CA ILE A 913 -10.56 -44.40 -120.06
C ILE A 913 -9.60 -43.98 -121.19
N GLU A 914 -8.59 -43.14 -120.90
CA GLU A 914 -7.54 -42.81 -121.85
C GLU A 914 -6.71 -44.05 -122.21
N ALA A 915 -6.32 -44.89 -121.24
CA ALA A 915 -5.62 -46.14 -121.48
C ALA A 915 -6.47 -47.19 -122.22
N GLU A 916 -7.80 -47.21 -122.06
CA GLU A 916 -8.72 -48.07 -122.81
C GLU A 916 -8.96 -47.51 -124.23
N LEU A 917 -9.01 -46.19 -124.42
CA LEU A 917 -9.02 -45.55 -125.74
C LEU A 917 -7.67 -45.73 -126.48
N LEU A 918 -6.55 -45.71 -125.76
CA LEU A 918 -5.22 -46.04 -126.28
C LEU A 918 -5.13 -47.55 -126.54
N GLN A 919 -5.62 -48.43 -125.67
CA GLN A 919 -5.68 -49.87 -125.94
C GLN A 919 -6.65 -50.23 -127.06
N ASP A 920 -7.70 -49.46 -127.34
CA ASP A 920 -8.60 -49.71 -128.45
C ASP A 920 -8.02 -49.16 -129.78
N LYS A 921 -7.30 -48.03 -129.75
CA LYS A 921 -6.42 -47.60 -130.85
C LYS A 921 -5.33 -48.64 -131.14
N ILE A 922 -4.65 -49.11 -130.08
CA ILE A 922 -3.60 -50.13 -130.16
C ILE A 922 -4.18 -51.47 -130.61
N LYS A 923 -5.32 -51.95 -130.10
CA LYS A 923 -6.00 -53.15 -130.62
C LYS A 923 -6.48 -52.98 -132.06
N LYS A 924 -6.83 -51.76 -132.50
CA LYS A 924 -7.08 -51.45 -133.93
C LYS A 924 -5.79 -51.37 -134.78
N GLN A 925 -4.62 -51.28 -134.16
CA GLN A 925 -3.31 -51.49 -134.78
C GLN A 925 -2.81 -52.95 -134.68
N GLU A 926 -3.09 -53.68 -133.60
CA GLU A 926 -2.61 -55.03 -133.31
C GLU A 926 -3.50 -56.11 -133.95
N ALA A 927 -4.81 -55.84 -134.10
CA ALA A 927 -5.67 -56.57 -135.04
C ALA A 927 -5.28 -56.33 -136.52
N ARG A 928 -4.26 -55.48 -136.78
CA ARG A 928 -3.52 -55.40 -138.05
C ARG A 928 -2.08 -55.94 -137.93
N HIS A 929 -1.47 -55.87 -136.75
CA HIS A 929 -0.08 -56.24 -136.47
C HIS A 929 0.12 -56.77 -135.03
N LEU A 930 -0.23 -58.02 -134.76
CA LEU A 930 0.57 -58.88 -133.86
C LEU A 930 0.29 -60.36 -134.10
N SER A 931 0.93 -60.90 -135.13
CA SER A 931 1.36 -62.29 -135.11
C SER A 931 2.61 -62.43 -134.23
N ALA A 932 2.56 -63.33 -133.26
CA ALA A 932 3.70 -63.93 -132.55
C ALA A 932 4.52 -63.05 -131.58
N ILE A 933 5.12 -63.76 -130.61
CA ILE A 933 6.23 -63.38 -129.72
C ILE A 933 5.85 -62.34 -128.64
N SER A 934 5.79 -62.62 -127.32
CA SER A 934 6.53 -63.49 -126.38
C SER A 934 7.64 -62.75 -125.62
N THR A 935 7.72 -63.02 -124.30
CA THR A 935 8.85 -62.74 -123.38
C THR A 935 9.23 -61.25 -123.21
N ASP A 936 9.66 -60.75 -122.05
CA ASP A 936 9.80 -61.36 -120.72
C ASP A 936 9.75 -60.25 -119.65
N MET A 937 9.33 -60.56 -118.43
CA MET A 937 9.91 -60.05 -117.17
C MET A 937 9.17 -60.62 -115.95
N SER A 938 9.92 -61.28 -115.08
CA SER A 938 9.43 -61.92 -113.85
C SER A 938 9.89 -61.17 -112.60
N VAL A 939 8.97 -60.91 -111.65
CA VAL A 939 9.22 -61.06 -110.19
C VAL A 939 7.92 -61.40 -109.46
N MET A 940 7.92 -62.54 -108.79
CA MET A 940 7.22 -62.79 -107.51
C MET A 940 8.31 -63.29 -106.53
N SER A 941 8.22 -63.19 -105.19
CA SER A 941 7.11 -62.87 -104.29
C SER A 941 7.61 -62.21 -102.99
N SER A 942 6.72 -61.50 -102.29
CA SER A 942 6.88 -61.01 -100.90
C SER A 942 6.71 -62.13 -99.84
N PRO A 943 6.87 -61.87 -98.51
CA PRO A 943 7.67 -60.83 -97.81
C PRO A 943 8.45 -61.39 -96.58
N THR A 944 9.26 -60.57 -95.89
CA THR A 944 9.40 -60.65 -94.40
C THR A 944 10.02 -59.39 -93.77
N PHE A 945 9.86 -59.28 -92.45
CA PHE A 945 10.04 -58.13 -91.55
C PHE A 945 11.50 -57.79 -91.14
N ASP A 946 11.65 -56.68 -90.40
CA ASP A 946 12.78 -56.26 -89.54
C ASP A 946 14.20 -56.01 -90.10
N LYS A 947 14.61 -54.72 -90.12
CA LYS A 947 15.71 -54.18 -89.27
C LYS A 947 15.98 -52.66 -89.41
N ASN A 948 16.05 -52.01 -88.25
CA ASN A 948 17.02 -51.02 -87.71
C ASN A 948 17.91 -50.12 -88.62
N ASN A 949 18.33 -49.00 -87.98
CA ASN A 949 19.48 -48.12 -88.24
C ASN A 949 19.37 -47.06 -89.37
N ALA A 950 20.00 -45.89 -89.26
CA ALA A 950 20.52 -45.16 -88.09
C ALA A 950 20.86 -43.69 -88.45
N GLY A 951 20.87 -42.79 -87.45
CA GLY A 951 21.36 -41.41 -87.56
C GLY A 951 22.11 -40.99 -86.29
N SER A 952 23.30 -40.40 -86.44
CA SER A 952 24.29 -40.07 -85.40
C SER A 952 24.85 -38.65 -85.70
N PRO A 953 25.78 -38.02 -84.93
CA PRO A 953 26.51 -38.52 -83.74
C PRO A 953 26.76 -37.52 -82.57
N GLY A 954 27.10 -38.09 -81.39
CA GLY A 954 28.31 -37.70 -80.65
C GLY A 954 28.23 -36.68 -79.49
N SER A 955 28.48 -37.17 -78.27
CA SER A 955 29.61 -36.72 -77.43
C SER A 955 29.94 -37.75 -76.34
N THR A 956 31.19 -37.76 -75.87
CA THR A 956 31.66 -38.46 -74.65
C THR A 956 31.48 -37.54 -73.42
N ALA A 957 31.68 -37.94 -72.14
CA ALA A 957 32.61 -38.94 -71.63
C ALA A 957 32.33 -39.47 -70.18
N SER A 958 33.13 -40.48 -69.81
CA SER A 958 33.66 -40.77 -68.46
C SER A 958 32.91 -41.65 -67.45
N SER A 959 33.71 -42.55 -66.86
CA SER A 959 33.62 -43.33 -65.61
C SER A 959 35.06 -43.84 -65.33
N PRO A 960 35.47 -44.36 -64.15
CA PRO A 960 34.75 -44.69 -62.91
C PRO A 960 35.47 -44.14 -61.62
N LEU A 961 35.40 -44.85 -60.47
CA LEU A 961 36.01 -44.62 -59.12
C LEU A 961 35.27 -43.60 -58.21
N VAL A 962 34.94 -43.86 -56.91
CA VAL A 962 35.74 -44.19 -55.68
C VAL A 962 36.40 -42.92 -55.10
N THR A 963 36.23 -42.46 -53.83
CA THR A 963 35.99 -43.13 -52.51
C THR A 963 35.19 -42.25 -51.50
N THR A 964 34.90 -42.79 -50.30
CA THR A 964 34.39 -42.13 -49.06
C THR A 964 35.45 -41.27 -48.33
N PRO A 965 35.11 -40.55 -47.22
CA PRO A 965 35.22 -41.13 -45.86
C PRO A 965 34.05 -40.63 -44.91
N PRO A 966 34.10 -40.65 -43.55
CA PRO A 966 33.29 -41.63 -42.77
C PRO A 966 32.61 -41.00 -41.50
N ASP A 967 32.12 -41.66 -40.43
CA ASP A 967 31.97 -43.09 -40.08
C ASP A 967 30.85 -43.37 -39.01
N SER A 968 30.51 -44.66 -38.89
CA SER A 968 30.18 -45.51 -37.71
C SER A 968 29.13 -45.18 -36.61
N GLU A 969 28.38 -46.25 -36.28
CA GLU A 969 27.55 -46.54 -35.07
C GLU A 969 26.19 -45.82 -34.88
N ALA A 970 25.13 -46.44 -34.31
CA ALA A 970 24.73 -47.87 -34.27
C ALA A 970 23.24 -48.06 -33.83
N LEU A 971 22.48 -48.88 -34.58
CA LEU A 971 21.37 -49.81 -34.20
C LEU A 971 20.19 -49.34 -33.29
N PRO A 972 18.94 -49.79 -33.57
CA PRO A 972 18.41 -50.98 -32.86
C PRO A 972 17.40 -51.86 -33.64
N ALA A 973 17.25 -53.16 -33.28
CA ALA A 973 16.10 -54.00 -33.69
C ALA A 973 15.93 -55.34 -32.91
N ALA A 974 14.91 -55.44 -32.02
CA ALA A 974 14.31 -56.69 -31.49
C ALA A 974 13.09 -56.37 -30.60
N LYS A 975 12.01 -57.15 -30.48
CA LYS A 975 11.41 -58.23 -31.32
C LYS A 975 9.90 -58.38 -30.96
N LYS A 976 9.12 -59.18 -31.71
CA LYS A 976 7.65 -59.34 -31.64
C LYS A 976 7.12 -60.33 -30.57
N SER A 977 5.77 -60.39 -30.45
CA SER A 977 4.84 -61.50 -30.07
C SER A 977 4.08 -61.28 -28.74
N ASP A 978 2.79 -61.60 -28.59
CA ASP A 978 1.77 -62.20 -29.51
C ASP A 978 0.32 -61.82 -29.10
N LEU A 979 -0.69 -62.44 -29.75
CA LEU A 979 -2.18 -62.37 -29.57
C LEU A 979 -2.92 -61.37 -30.51
N VAL A 980 -4.12 -61.60 -31.06
CA VAL A 980 -4.92 -62.74 -31.59
C VAL A 980 -6.39 -62.22 -31.68
N GLU A 981 -6.99 -62.27 -32.87
CA GLU A 981 -8.42 -62.10 -33.18
C GLU A 981 -8.97 -63.43 -33.76
N PRO A 982 -10.30 -63.68 -34.02
CA PRO A 982 -11.48 -62.79 -34.14
C PRO A 982 -12.72 -63.38 -33.37
N PRO A 983 -14.03 -63.30 -33.78
CA PRO A 983 -14.79 -62.37 -34.66
C PRO A 983 -16.12 -61.82 -34.03
N SER A 984 -16.91 -61.04 -34.80
CA SER A 984 -18.31 -60.59 -34.53
C SER A 984 -19.33 -61.35 -35.41
N PRO A 985 -20.69 -61.10 -35.43
CA PRO A 985 -21.60 -60.26 -34.61
C PRO A 985 -22.80 -61.15 -34.08
N PRO A 986 -24.15 -60.88 -34.12
CA PRO A 986 -25.00 -59.65 -34.17
C PRO A 986 -26.30 -59.63 -33.28
N MET A 987 -27.08 -58.52 -33.39
CA MET A 987 -28.57 -58.39 -33.36
C MET A 987 -29.41 -58.18 -32.07
N SER A 988 -30.53 -57.47 -32.29
CA SER A 988 -31.73 -57.17 -31.47
C SER A 988 -31.63 -56.06 -30.39
N ASP A 989 -32.53 -55.07 -30.30
CA ASP A 989 -33.55 -54.61 -31.29
C ASP A 989 -34.11 -53.19 -30.99
N VAL A 990 -34.81 -52.58 -31.96
CA VAL A 990 -35.76 -51.42 -31.85
C VAL A 990 -35.19 -50.06 -31.34
N SER A 991 -35.45 -48.89 -31.94
CA SER A 991 -35.92 -48.48 -33.29
C SER A 991 -35.69 -46.96 -33.46
N ALA A 992 -35.57 -46.45 -34.70
CA ALA A 992 -35.31 -45.02 -34.98
C ALA A 992 -36.51 -44.27 -35.60
N SER A 993 -36.59 -42.95 -35.39
CA SER A 993 -37.41 -42.02 -36.18
C SER A 993 -36.84 -40.59 -36.16
N VAL A 994 -36.85 -39.90 -37.31
CA VAL A 994 -36.14 -38.61 -37.54
C VAL A 994 -37.11 -37.47 -37.86
N PRO A 995 -36.87 -36.26 -37.33
CA PRO A 995 -36.96 -35.01 -38.10
C PRO A 995 -35.63 -34.21 -37.99
N ARG A 996 -34.99 -33.64 -39.02
CA ARG A 996 -35.37 -32.95 -40.28
C ARG A 996 -35.64 -31.45 -40.11
N ARG A 997 -34.88 -30.64 -40.87
CA ARG A 997 -34.82 -29.15 -40.85
C ARG A 997 -36.17 -28.47 -41.18
N ILE A 998 -36.38 -27.26 -40.64
CA ILE A 998 -37.14 -26.15 -41.25
C ILE A 998 -36.37 -24.84 -41.07
N GLY A 999 -36.52 -23.89 -42.01
CA GLY A 999 -35.93 -22.55 -42.03
C GLY A 999 -36.97 -21.42 -41.90
N PRO A 1000 -36.61 -20.15 -42.18
CA PRO A 1000 -37.29 -18.97 -41.64
C PRO A 1000 -38.52 -18.50 -42.43
N GLN A 1001 -39.45 -17.81 -41.75
CA GLN A 1001 -40.29 -16.75 -42.33
C GLN A 1001 -40.90 -15.80 -41.27
N ASP A 1002 -40.39 -14.56 -41.27
CA ASP A 1002 -41.02 -13.23 -41.14
C ASP A 1002 -41.99 -12.81 -40.00
N LEU A 1003 -41.91 -11.48 -39.74
CA LEU A 1003 -42.85 -10.53 -39.10
C LEU A 1003 -42.74 -10.28 -37.56
N VAL A 1004 -42.73 -9.02 -37.06
CA VAL A 1004 -42.40 -7.70 -37.64
C VAL A 1004 -42.19 -6.64 -36.50
N GLU A 1005 -41.84 -5.39 -36.84
CA GLU A 1005 -41.85 -4.16 -36.00
C GLU A 1005 -40.78 -4.01 -34.89
N GLU A 1006 -39.81 -3.11 -35.15
CA GLU A 1006 -39.66 -1.76 -34.56
C GLU A 1006 -40.18 -1.52 -33.11
N GLU A 1007 -39.56 -0.66 -32.28
CA GLU A 1007 -38.88 0.60 -32.59
C GLU A 1007 -37.77 0.94 -31.56
N THR A 1008 -36.83 1.82 -31.93
CA THR A 1008 -35.72 2.29 -31.08
C THR A 1008 -36.04 3.59 -30.34
N TYR A 1009 -35.58 3.74 -29.08
CA TYR A 1009 -34.45 4.62 -28.75
C TYR A 1009 -33.94 4.49 -27.30
#